data_AF-A0A352J1U9-F1
#
_entry.id   AF-A0A352J1U9-F1
#
_cell.length_a   1.000
_cell.length_b   1.000
_cell.length_c   1.000
_cell.angle_alpha   90.00
_cell.angle_beta   90.00
_cell.angle_gamma   90.00
#
_symmetry.space_group_name_H-M   'P 1'
#
loop_
_entity.id
_entity.type
_entity.pdbx_description
1 polymer ?
#
loop_
_entity_poly.entity_id
_entity_poly.type
_entity_poly.pdbx_seq_one_letter_code
_entity_poly.pdbx_strand_id
1 'polypeptide(L)'
;MPDYTAYLTDIQEVSISESALNDKLFELKKLLERLSRELTSGESVQFPNLFSRLVFLAQQHRIPNRLEWQLQHLRVRTKEIREKNEELVEAEYRQHERALINFLELLSGNKTNSDEGLTLSPQPIGKERTLRVQVQAVDNEKAEIRCLSEKHPGTEVTVRCDALSGPVDHFWEGAQLNLIDFTVDKNGRLLPKLIVLEPDYLIDASAIAECFHDYCVTPMHYFRNKFETPENRSYLLLGNLANFFLDELIFAQQPDEVSFDETFLKSFRQSPFEYTSCRDIAADEDFRDFMRKARTQFENIKRVITEDFPRRGINLHQCTLEPSFFSERYGFQGRLDLLHINKKAYEIVELKSGKLPYPAYDTGKIALNHEVQTGVYRLMTESVFDVPSRRVEAAILYSSGSIPGTNLRFAAGFQQLEKEIINVRNLIIANEHAIINGNNQTVAQLFQALYDTTGTAQKSATFYTQRIEQFKSVLQQCTPMELSYFYRYIRFVSRELYLQKTGDVEYESPAGVASLWNSDFTERAEALDVLYGLSIESIDDSGNDMKIVFRRNHAGNDVVNFREGEICIVYPRQDEQDTVLNRQILKGALAAISREFVEVRFRNKQRNRTFFNENPLWAIEHDALDTSYNSMYKSLFDFL
;
A
#
# COMPACT_ATOMS: atom_id res chain seq x y z
N MET A 1 32.76 -2.23 -12.97
CA MET A 1 33.06 -1.01 -12.19
C MET A 1 32.69 0.18 -13.05
N PRO A 2 32.07 1.23 -12.48
CA PRO A 2 31.65 2.41 -13.23
C PRO A 2 32.83 3.08 -13.94
N ASP A 3 32.59 3.67 -15.11
CA ASP A 3 33.57 4.55 -15.76
C ASP A 3 33.48 5.95 -15.16
N TYR A 4 34.25 6.20 -14.10
CA TYR A 4 34.26 7.50 -13.42
C TYR A 4 34.68 8.66 -14.34
N THR A 5 35.42 8.39 -15.43
CA THR A 5 35.84 9.42 -16.40
C THR A 5 34.66 9.88 -17.24
N ALA A 6 33.79 8.95 -17.64
CA ALA A 6 32.54 9.27 -18.33
C ALA A 6 31.63 10.14 -17.45
N TYR A 7 31.44 9.77 -16.18
CA TYR A 7 30.67 10.59 -15.23
C TYR A 7 31.24 11.99 -15.01
N LEU A 8 32.57 12.14 -14.93
CA LEU A 8 33.20 13.46 -14.84
C LEU A 8 32.95 14.30 -16.10
N THR A 9 32.91 13.67 -17.27
CA THR A 9 32.61 14.33 -18.55
C THR A 9 31.15 14.78 -18.57
N ASP A 10 30.21 13.91 -18.20
CA ASP A 10 28.79 14.24 -18.12
C ASP A 10 28.53 15.42 -17.17
N ILE A 11 29.19 15.46 -16.00
CA ILE A 11 29.08 16.58 -15.05
C ILE A 11 29.58 17.88 -15.69
N GLN A 12 30.70 17.84 -16.43
CA GLN A 12 31.23 19.02 -17.13
C GLN A 12 30.27 19.50 -18.22
N GLU A 13 29.67 18.59 -18.98
CA GLU A 13 28.67 18.90 -20.01
C GLU A 13 27.43 19.58 -19.42
N VAL A 14 26.91 19.06 -18.30
CA VAL A 14 25.81 19.69 -17.55
C VAL A 14 26.20 21.10 -17.10
N SER A 15 27.42 21.26 -16.58
CA SER A 15 27.95 22.54 -16.08
C SER A 15 28.01 23.62 -17.16
N ILE A 16 28.49 23.28 -18.36
CA ILE A 16 28.65 24.23 -19.48
C ILE A 16 27.37 24.45 -20.30
N SER A 17 26.33 23.63 -20.09
CA SER A 17 25.05 23.77 -20.80
C SER A 17 24.41 25.16 -20.57
N GLU A 18 23.61 25.63 -21.52
CA GLU A 18 22.87 26.90 -21.40
C GLU A 18 21.56 26.78 -20.60
N SER A 19 21.29 25.62 -20.00
CA SER A 19 20.09 25.35 -19.20
C SER A 19 20.03 26.18 -17.91
N ALA A 20 18.84 26.35 -17.34
CA ALA A 20 18.68 27.01 -16.05
C ALA A 20 19.37 26.21 -14.93
N LEU A 21 19.79 26.89 -13.86
CA LEU A 21 20.49 26.23 -12.75
C LEU A 21 19.66 25.13 -12.07
N ASN A 22 18.34 25.30 -12.01
CA ASN A 22 17.42 24.29 -11.50
C ASN A 22 17.50 23.00 -12.34
N ASP A 23 17.46 23.14 -13.68
CA ASP A 23 17.57 22.00 -14.60
C ASP A 23 18.92 21.31 -14.48
N LYS A 24 20.00 22.09 -14.37
CA LYS A 24 21.34 21.52 -14.14
C LYS A 24 21.42 20.73 -12.85
N LEU A 25 20.81 21.21 -11.76
CA LEU A 25 20.77 20.47 -10.49
C LEU A 25 19.99 19.15 -10.63
N PHE A 26 18.89 19.15 -11.38
CA PHE A 26 18.11 17.94 -11.65
C PHE A 26 18.93 16.91 -12.42
N GLU A 27 19.70 17.34 -13.42
CA GLU A 27 20.61 16.44 -14.15
C GLU A 27 21.75 15.91 -13.25
N LEU A 28 22.30 16.74 -12.35
CA LEU A 28 23.26 16.25 -11.34
C LEU A 28 22.65 15.18 -10.41
N LYS A 29 21.37 15.31 -10.02
CA LYS A 29 20.67 14.28 -9.25
C LYS A 29 20.54 12.98 -10.06
N LYS A 30 20.14 13.05 -11.33
CA LYS A 30 20.04 11.87 -12.22
C LYS A 30 21.39 11.16 -12.33
N LEU A 31 22.49 11.91 -12.50
CA LEU A 31 23.84 11.34 -12.52
C LEU A 31 24.22 10.66 -11.18
N LEU A 32 23.90 11.28 -10.04
CA LEU A 32 24.11 10.69 -8.72
C LEU A 32 23.32 9.38 -8.54
N GLU A 33 22.07 9.35 -8.99
CA GLU A 33 21.23 8.15 -8.94
C GLU A 33 21.79 7.03 -9.81
N ARG A 34 22.16 7.33 -11.06
CA ARG A 34 22.75 6.37 -11.99
C ARG A 34 24.05 5.79 -11.43
N LEU A 35 24.95 6.64 -10.94
CA LEU A 35 26.21 6.22 -10.33
C LEU A 35 25.96 5.34 -9.09
N SER A 36 25.04 5.77 -8.22
CA SER A 36 24.72 5.01 -7.01
C SER A 36 24.13 3.64 -7.34
N ARG A 37 23.35 3.52 -8.43
CA ARG A 37 22.83 2.24 -8.93
C ARG A 37 23.93 1.32 -9.41
N GLU A 38 24.84 1.82 -10.24
CA GLU A 38 25.98 1.03 -10.72
C GLU A 38 26.90 0.56 -9.58
N LEU A 39 27.11 1.40 -8.56
CA LEU A 39 27.94 1.04 -7.41
C LEU A 39 27.31 -0.06 -6.55
N THR A 40 25.98 -0.09 -6.44
CA THR A 40 25.27 -1.09 -5.63
C THR A 40 24.78 -2.30 -6.43
N SER A 41 25.09 -2.41 -7.72
CA SER A 41 24.50 -3.44 -8.60
C SER A 41 24.88 -4.88 -8.23
N GLY A 42 25.97 -5.07 -7.48
CA GLY A 42 26.43 -6.37 -7.01
C GLY A 42 26.01 -6.73 -5.58
N GLU A 43 25.29 -5.83 -4.91
CA GLU A 43 24.92 -5.98 -3.51
C GLU A 43 23.65 -6.82 -3.37
N SER A 44 23.57 -7.65 -2.31
CA SER A 44 22.36 -8.40 -2.00
C SER A 44 21.31 -7.56 -1.24
N VAL A 45 21.71 -6.37 -0.78
CA VAL A 45 20.86 -5.45 0.00
C VAL A 45 19.98 -4.65 -0.94
N GLN A 46 18.71 -4.49 -0.57
CA GLN A 46 17.72 -3.73 -1.33
C GLN A 46 17.64 -2.28 -0.81
N PHE A 47 17.51 -1.33 -1.73
CA PHE A 47 17.45 0.10 -1.41
C PHE A 47 16.13 0.70 -1.91
N PRO A 48 15.16 1.00 -1.03
CA PRO A 48 13.85 1.52 -1.42
C PRO A 48 13.90 2.90 -2.08
N ASN A 49 14.95 3.69 -1.81
CA ASN A 49 15.11 5.06 -2.32
C ASN A 49 16.59 5.47 -2.39
N LEU A 50 16.88 6.63 -2.98
CA LEU A 50 18.26 7.15 -3.06
C LEU A 50 18.84 7.44 -1.66
N PHE A 51 18.01 7.83 -0.69
CA PHE A 51 18.46 8.12 0.69
C PHE A 51 19.18 6.92 1.31
N SER A 52 18.48 5.79 1.42
CA SER A 52 18.98 4.54 2.01
C SER A 52 20.21 4.02 1.28
N ARG A 53 20.28 4.20 -0.04
CA ARG A 53 21.42 3.82 -0.88
C ARG A 53 22.67 4.65 -0.58
N LEU A 54 22.51 5.97 -0.47
CA LEU A 54 23.62 6.86 -0.15
C LEU A 54 24.18 6.59 1.25
N VAL A 55 23.33 6.28 2.23
CA VAL A 55 23.77 5.89 3.58
C VAL A 55 24.60 4.60 3.53
N PHE A 56 24.14 3.59 2.80
CA PHE A 56 24.89 2.35 2.63
C PHE A 56 26.24 2.58 1.93
N LEU A 57 26.26 3.34 0.83
CA LEU A 57 27.50 3.69 0.13
C LEU A 57 28.46 4.48 1.03
N ALA A 58 27.93 5.35 1.88
CA ALA A 58 28.73 6.09 2.84
C ALA A 58 29.46 5.16 3.82
N GLN A 59 28.77 4.13 4.32
CA GLN A 59 29.38 3.12 5.19
C GLN A 59 30.37 2.24 4.42
N GLN A 60 29.99 1.73 3.24
CA GLN A 60 30.80 0.81 2.44
C GLN A 60 32.12 1.44 1.99
N HIS A 61 32.07 2.67 1.47
CA HIS A 61 33.24 3.39 0.96
C HIS A 61 33.89 4.33 1.99
N ARG A 62 33.40 4.33 3.23
CA ARG A 62 33.87 5.22 4.31
C ARG A 62 33.88 6.69 3.87
N ILE A 63 32.78 7.12 3.24
CA ILE A 63 32.58 8.50 2.81
C ILE A 63 32.61 9.38 4.05
N PRO A 64 33.36 10.50 4.07
CA PRO A 64 33.33 11.43 5.19
C PRO A 64 31.92 12.00 5.41
N ASN A 65 31.47 12.12 6.66
CA ASN A 65 30.11 12.58 7.02
C ASN A 65 29.69 13.88 6.30
N ARG A 66 30.65 14.78 6.04
CA ARG A 66 30.38 16.00 5.29
C ARG A 66 30.03 15.75 3.83
N LEU A 67 30.77 14.87 3.16
CA LEU A 67 30.49 14.54 1.76
C LEU A 67 29.17 13.78 1.66
N GLU A 68 28.90 12.84 2.58
CA GLU A 68 27.58 12.21 2.68
C GLU A 68 26.46 13.24 2.84
N TRP A 69 26.63 14.20 3.77
CA TRP A 69 25.68 15.29 3.95
C TRP A 69 25.48 16.11 2.68
N GLN A 70 26.53 16.45 1.94
CA GLN A 70 26.44 17.21 0.69
C GLN A 70 25.67 16.46 -0.40
N LEU A 71 25.89 15.14 -0.52
CA LEU A 71 25.17 14.27 -1.46
C LEU A 71 23.69 14.14 -1.06
N GLN A 72 23.40 13.98 0.22
CA GLN A 72 22.03 13.96 0.73
C GLN A 72 21.34 15.32 0.57
N HIS A 73 22.07 16.43 0.75
CA HIS A 73 21.55 17.77 0.54
C HIS A 73 21.19 18.00 -0.93
N LEU A 74 22.00 17.50 -1.88
CA LEU A 74 21.67 17.54 -3.31
C LEU A 74 20.30 16.90 -3.58
N ARG A 75 20.08 15.70 -3.03
CA ARG A 75 18.81 14.98 -3.15
C ARG A 75 17.64 15.78 -2.57
N VAL A 76 17.76 16.26 -1.34
CA VAL A 76 16.68 16.99 -0.66
C VAL A 76 16.40 18.32 -1.34
N ARG A 77 17.44 19.08 -1.72
CA ARG A 77 17.30 20.40 -2.33
C ARG A 77 16.60 20.34 -3.69
N THR A 78 16.90 19.31 -4.47
CA THR A 78 16.19 19.04 -5.75
C THR A 78 14.68 18.94 -5.54
N LYS A 79 14.24 18.24 -4.49
CA LYS A 79 12.82 18.10 -4.15
C LYS A 79 12.22 19.43 -3.67
N GLU A 80 12.91 20.16 -2.80
CA GLU A 80 12.42 21.45 -2.30
C GLU A 80 12.24 22.50 -3.39
N ILE A 81 13.17 22.57 -4.35
CA ILE A 81 13.11 23.51 -5.48
C ILE A 81 11.86 23.27 -6.32
N ARG A 82 11.50 22.00 -6.57
CA ARG A 82 10.27 21.63 -7.28
C ARG A 82 9.03 22.01 -6.46
N GLU A 83 8.98 21.60 -5.19
CA GLU A 83 7.81 21.82 -4.33
C GLU A 83 7.51 23.30 -4.06
N LYS A 84 8.56 24.10 -3.85
CA LYS A 84 8.43 25.52 -3.47
C LYS A 84 8.60 26.49 -4.63
N ASN A 85 8.92 25.97 -5.82
CA ASN A 85 9.25 26.75 -7.02
C ASN A 85 10.32 27.83 -6.73
N GLU A 86 11.38 27.44 -6.02
CA GLU A 86 12.50 28.31 -5.65
C GLU A 86 13.56 28.34 -6.77
N GLU A 87 14.28 29.46 -6.90
CA GLU A 87 15.41 29.57 -7.82
C GLU A 87 16.72 29.21 -7.10
N LEU A 88 17.50 28.31 -7.72
CA LEU A 88 18.84 27.95 -7.26
C LEU A 88 19.84 29.07 -7.61
N VAL A 89 20.71 29.41 -6.64
CA VAL A 89 21.77 30.40 -6.85
C VAL A 89 23.06 29.69 -7.31
N GLU A 90 23.85 30.34 -8.18
CA GLU A 90 25.11 29.80 -8.74
C GLU A 90 26.04 29.21 -7.67
N ALA A 91 26.21 29.91 -6.54
CA ALA A 91 27.08 29.45 -5.46
C ALA A 91 26.61 28.12 -4.86
N GLU A 92 25.30 27.90 -4.76
CA GLU A 92 24.70 26.66 -4.25
C GLU A 92 24.84 25.54 -5.28
N TYR A 93 24.59 25.82 -6.56
CA TYR A 93 24.82 24.87 -7.65
C TYR A 93 26.27 24.35 -7.65
N ARG A 94 27.25 25.26 -7.55
CA ARG A 94 28.68 24.89 -7.52
C ARG A 94 29.05 24.02 -6.32
N GLN A 95 28.37 24.18 -5.18
CA GLN A 95 28.57 23.28 -4.04
C GLN A 95 28.09 21.86 -4.33
N HIS A 96 26.94 21.72 -4.99
CA HIS A 96 26.39 20.42 -5.39
C HIS A 96 27.23 19.73 -6.47
N GLU A 97 27.64 20.47 -7.50
CA GLU A 97 28.57 20.01 -8.53
C GLU A 97 29.88 19.49 -7.90
N ARG A 98 30.48 20.30 -7.02
CA ARG A 98 31.74 19.94 -6.35
C ARG A 98 31.58 18.72 -5.45
N ALA A 99 30.43 18.54 -4.80
CA ALA A 99 30.16 17.36 -3.98
C ALA A 99 30.17 16.08 -4.82
N LEU A 100 29.52 16.09 -6.00
CA LEU A 100 29.50 14.92 -6.88
C LEU A 100 30.89 14.61 -7.46
N ILE A 101 31.67 15.65 -7.82
CA ILE A 101 33.07 15.50 -8.26
C ILE A 101 33.93 14.91 -7.13
N ASN A 102 33.84 15.44 -5.91
CA ASN A 102 34.58 14.93 -4.76
C ASN A 102 34.23 13.46 -4.45
N PHE A 103 32.96 13.06 -4.68
CA PHE A 103 32.54 11.67 -4.55
C PHE A 103 33.22 10.76 -5.58
N LEU A 104 33.27 11.16 -6.85
CA LEU A 104 33.98 10.42 -7.90
C LEU A 104 35.50 10.37 -7.65
N GLU A 105 36.11 11.47 -7.20
CA GLU A 105 37.52 11.52 -6.82
C GLU A 105 37.84 10.53 -5.68
N LEU A 106 36.98 10.49 -4.65
CA LEU A 106 37.11 9.56 -3.53
C LEU A 106 37.02 8.10 -4.00
N LEU A 107 36.03 7.76 -4.84
CA LEU A 107 35.84 6.42 -5.40
C LEU A 107 37.01 5.98 -6.29
N SER A 108 37.67 6.93 -6.95
CA SER A 108 38.86 6.71 -7.78
C SER A 108 40.16 6.56 -6.98
N GLY A 109 40.12 6.76 -5.66
CA GLY A 109 41.30 6.72 -4.79
C GLY A 109 42.16 7.99 -4.83
N ASN A 110 41.67 9.07 -5.45
CA ASN A 110 42.35 10.36 -5.47
C ASN A 110 42.15 11.10 -4.14
N LYS A 111 43.16 11.86 -3.71
CA LYS A 111 43.04 12.70 -2.49
C LYS A 111 42.05 13.82 -2.75
N THR A 112 40.91 13.79 -2.06
CA THR A 112 39.94 14.88 -2.03
C THR A 112 40.55 16.12 -1.37
N ASN A 113 40.44 17.29 -2.00
CA ASN A 113 40.74 18.56 -1.33
C ASN A 113 39.67 18.81 -0.27
N SER A 114 40.03 18.62 1.00
CA SER A 114 39.17 18.94 2.13
C SER A 114 39.08 20.46 2.29
N ASP A 115 38.04 21.07 1.74
CA ASP A 115 37.79 22.50 1.92
C ASP A 115 37.21 22.74 3.32
N GLU A 116 38.04 22.86 4.36
CA GLU A 116 37.64 23.09 5.75
C GLU A 116 36.87 24.43 5.89
N GLY A 117 35.55 24.41 6.10
CA GLY A 117 34.83 25.69 6.21
C GLY A 117 33.33 25.69 6.52
N LEU A 118 32.62 24.55 6.51
CA LEU A 118 31.18 24.52 6.85
C LEU A 118 30.93 23.61 8.05
N THR A 119 30.56 24.22 9.16
CA THR A 119 30.07 23.53 10.36
C THR A 119 28.66 23.04 10.09
N LEU A 120 28.48 21.72 10.01
CA LEU A 120 27.18 21.07 9.87
C LEU A 120 26.32 21.41 11.09
N SER A 121 25.37 22.32 10.94
CA SER A 121 24.35 22.53 11.96
C SER A 121 23.15 21.67 11.56
N PRO A 122 22.81 20.61 12.31
CA PRO A 122 21.65 19.80 12.00
C PRO A 122 20.41 20.69 11.99
N GLN A 123 19.57 20.55 10.96
CA GLN A 123 18.30 21.27 10.95
C GLN A 123 17.42 20.72 12.07
N PRO A 124 16.80 21.59 12.88
CA PRO A 124 15.92 21.13 13.95
C PRO A 124 14.72 20.41 13.33
N ILE A 125 14.36 19.27 13.92
CA ILE A 125 13.15 18.53 13.55
C ILE A 125 11.96 19.46 13.71
N GLY A 126 11.14 19.58 12.66
CA GLY A 126 10.02 20.49 12.60
C GLY A 126 8.78 20.01 13.37
N LYS A 127 7.62 20.61 13.06
CA LYS A 127 6.28 20.20 13.58
C LYS A 127 5.65 19.08 12.74
N GLU A 128 6.47 18.22 12.18
CA GLU A 128 6.04 17.19 11.23
C GLU A 128 5.20 16.13 11.94
N ARG A 129 4.11 15.71 11.31
CA ARG A 129 3.26 14.63 11.84
C ARG A 129 3.83 13.24 11.55
N THR A 130 4.67 13.14 10.53
CA THR A 130 5.36 11.92 10.12
C THR A 130 6.82 12.27 9.84
N LEU A 131 7.74 11.52 10.45
CA LEU A 131 9.16 11.62 10.16
C LEU A 131 9.66 10.26 9.69
N ARG A 132 10.14 10.20 8.44
CA ARG A 132 10.77 9.01 7.86
C ARG A 132 12.25 8.97 8.22
N VAL A 133 12.70 7.84 8.78
CA VAL A 133 14.05 7.65 9.28
C VAL A 133 14.60 6.28 8.88
N GLN A 134 15.92 6.17 8.76
CA GLN A 134 16.61 4.88 8.61
C GLN A 134 17.30 4.47 9.91
N VAL A 135 17.12 3.23 10.32
CA VAL A 135 17.78 2.67 11.51
C VAL A 135 19.29 2.57 11.29
N GLN A 136 20.06 3.18 12.18
CA GLN A 136 21.52 3.09 12.22
C GLN A 136 22.01 2.07 13.25
N ALA A 137 21.33 1.98 14.39
CA ALA A 137 21.65 1.02 15.44
C ALA A 137 20.45 0.83 16.37
N VAL A 138 20.36 -0.37 16.94
CA VAL A 138 19.30 -0.77 17.87
C VAL A 138 19.91 -1.10 19.24
N ASP A 139 19.44 -0.47 20.32
CA ASP A 139 19.83 -0.74 21.71
C ASP A 139 18.65 -1.35 22.46
N ASN A 140 18.63 -2.69 22.51
CA ASN A 140 17.56 -3.47 23.15
C ASN A 140 17.53 -3.30 24.68
N GLU A 141 18.67 -3.05 25.32
CA GLU A 141 18.73 -2.85 26.78
C GLU A 141 18.04 -1.55 27.18
N LYS A 142 18.18 -0.50 26.38
CA LYS A 142 17.55 0.80 26.63
C LYS A 142 16.19 0.97 25.92
N ALA A 143 15.81 0.03 25.06
CA ALA A 143 14.68 0.16 24.12
C ALA A 143 14.77 1.47 23.28
N GLU A 144 15.99 1.76 22.81
CA GLU A 144 16.31 2.95 22.03
C GLU A 144 16.80 2.57 20.63
N ILE A 145 16.41 3.36 19.64
CA ILE A 145 16.84 3.18 18.25
C ILE A 145 17.51 4.47 17.81
N ARG A 146 18.74 4.38 17.32
CA ARG A 146 19.40 5.51 16.67
C ARG A 146 19.07 5.47 15.20
N CYS A 147 18.58 6.58 14.67
CA CYS A 147 18.16 6.68 13.29
C CYS A 147 18.74 7.93 12.63
N LEU A 148 18.85 7.90 11.30
CA LEU A 148 19.14 9.06 10.47
C LEU A 148 17.86 9.56 9.81
N SER A 149 17.61 10.87 9.86
CA SER A 149 16.46 11.49 9.21
C SER A 149 16.61 11.51 7.69
N GLU A 150 15.56 11.07 6.98
CA GLU A 150 15.55 11.16 5.51
C GLU A 150 15.39 12.61 5.05
N LYS A 151 14.52 13.39 5.70
CA LYS A 151 14.19 14.74 5.24
C LYS A 151 15.23 15.79 5.67
N HIS A 152 15.95 15.53 6.76
CA HIS A 152 16.91 16.47 7.35
C HIS A 152 18.31 15.85 7.27
N PRO A 153 19.08 16.09 6.18
CA PRO A 153 20.40 15.49 5.98
C PRO A 153 21.33 15.69 7.18
N GLY A 154 21.95 14.59 7.63
CA GLY A 154 22.88 14.58 8.77
C GLY A 154 22.25 14.72 10.16
N THR A 155 20.91 14.85 10.25
CA THR A 155 20.23 14.88 11.55
C THR A 155 20.03 13.47 12.07
N GLU A 156 20.82 13.10 13.08
CA GLU A 156 20.61 11.89 13.88
C GLU A 156 19.52 12.10 14.93
N VAL A 157 18.68 11.09 15.10
CA VAL A 157 17.58 11.10 16.08
C VAL A 157 17.61 9.83 16.90
N THR A 158 17.32 9.96 18.19
CA THR A 158 17.12 8.80 19.07
C THR A 158 15.63 8.61 19.32
N VAL A 159 15.10 7.48 18.88
CA VAL A 159 13.72 7.08 19.09
C VAL A 159 13.67 6.19 20.32
N ARG A 160 12.78 6.50 21.26
CA ARG A 160 12.53 5.63 22.41
C ARG A 160 11.21 4.90 22.19
N CYS A 161 11.26 3.57 22.23
CA CYS A 161 10.07 2.75 22.07
C CYS A 161 9.40 2.55 23.43
N ASP A 162 8.08 2.69 23.48
CA ASP A 162 7.32 2.22 24.64
C ASP A 162 7.11 0.70 24.53
N ALA A 163 6.83 0.02 25.65
CA ALA A 163 6.59 -1.43 25.66
C ALA A 163 5.34 -1.85 24.83
N LEU A 164 4.52 -0.88 24.40
CA LEU A 164 3.32 -1.09 23.60
C LEU A 164 3.58 -0.92 22.09
N SER A 165 4.74 -0.40 21.69
CA SER A 165 5.16 -0.14 20.31
C SER A 165 5.72 -1.38 19.61
N GLY A 166 5.68 -2.53 20.28
CA GLY A 166 6.28 -3.79 19.83
C GLY A 166 7.71 -3.99 20.34
N PRO A 167 8.24 -5.22 20.31
CA PRO A 167 9.62 -5.49 20.67
C PRO A 167 10.56 -4.81 19.67
N VAL A 168 11.46 -3.97 20.18
CA VAL A 168 12.55 -3.34 19.42
C VAL A 168 13.45 -4.38 18.74
N ASP A 169 13.45 -5.62 19.27
CA ASP A 169 14.16 -6.79 18.78
C ASP A 169 13.86 -7.18 17.32
N HIS A 170 12.78 -6.67 16.74
CA HIS A 170 12.40 -6.96 15.35
C HIS A 170 12.87 -5.93 14.32
N PHE A 171 13.50 -4.83 14.76
CA PHE A 171 14.09 -3.85 13.86
C PHE A 171 15.56 -4.20 13.57
N TRP A 172 16.04 -3.84 12.38
CA TRP A 172 17.41 -4.10 11.94
C TRP A 172 18.06 -2.83 11.39
N GLU A 173 19.40 -2.80 11.38
CA GLU A 173 20.16 -1.72 10.76
C GLU A 173 19.84 -1.64 9.26
N GLY A 174 19.61 -0.43 8.77
CA GLY A 174 19.20 -0.16 7.39
C GLY A 174 17.67 -0.11 7.19
N ALA A 175 16.88 -0.63 8.13
CA ALA A 175 15.42 -0.62 8.03
C ALA A 175 14.85 0.80 7.96
N GLN A 176 13.78 1.00 7.17
CA GLN A 176 13.06 2.27 7.12
C GLN A 176 11.94 2.31 8.15
N LEU A 177 11.78 3.42 8.86
CA LEU A 177 10.68 3.63 9.80
C LEU A 177 9.94 4.93 9.49
N ASN A 178 8.61 4.90 9.54
CA ASN A 178 7.79 6.09 9.68
C ASN A 178 7.41 6.29 11.16
N LEU A 179 7.86 7.41 11.73
CA LEU A 179 7.52 7.84 13.09
C LEU A 179 6.29 8.75 13.03
N ILE A 180 5.17 8.30 13.58
CA ILE A 180 3.87 9.00 13.48
C ILE A 180 3.53 9.70 14.78
N ASP A 181 3.13 10.97 14.68
CA ASP A 181 2.65 11.85 15.75
C ASP A 181 3.53 11.75 17.00
N PHE A 182 4.79 12.19 16.88
CA PHE A 182 5.80 12.07 17.95
C PHE A 182 5.92 13.34 18.80
N THR A 183 6.38 13.15 20.04
CA THR A 183 6.78 14.22 20.95
C THR A 183 8.27 14.11 21.26
N VAL A 184 8.88 15.18 21.77
CA VAL A 184 10.29 15.20 22.19
C VAL A 184 10.33 15.17 23.72
N ASP A 185 11.05 14.21 24.29
CA ASP A 185 11.23 14.12 25.74
C ASP A 185 12.28 15.13 26.25
N LYS A 186 12.42 15.20 27.59
CA LYS A 186 13.38 16.11 28.25
C LYS A 186 14.85 15.88 27.88
N ASN A 187 15.19 14.71 27.33
CA ASN A 187 16.53 14.33 26.91
C ASN A 187 16.71 14.48 25.38
N GLY A 188 15.74 15.07 24.67
CA GLY A 188 15.79 15.24 23.22
C GLY A 188 15.42 14.00 22.40
N ARG A 189 14.84 12.97 23.02
CA ARG A 189 14.46 11.72 22.34
C ARG A 189 13.06 11.79 21.78
N LEU A 190 12.83 11.18 20.64
CA LEU A 190 11.52 11.10 20.01
C LEU A 190 10.68 9.99 20.65
N LEU A 191 9.45 10.33 20.99
CA LEU A 191 8.40 9.46 21.51
C LEU A 191 7.24 9.42 20.51
N PRO A 192 7.29 8.54 19.49
CA PRO A 192 6.23 8.39 18.50
C PRO A 192 4.98 7.75 19.09
N LYS A 193 3.80 8.15 18.58
CA LYS A 193 2.54 7.44 18.87
C LYS A 193 2.52 6.07 18.21
N LEU A 194 3.01 5.99 16.96
CA LEU A 194 3.12 4.76 16.17
C LEU A 194 4.48 4.73 15.46
N ILE A 195 5.05 3.55 15.33
CA ILE A 195 6.25 3.28 14.53
C ILE A 195 5.85 2.29 13.46
N VAL A 196 6.06 2.63 12.18
CA VAL A 196 5.70 1.77 11.03
C VAL A 196 6.99 1.31 10.35
N LEU A 197 7.23 0.00 10.31
CA LEU A 197 8.44 -0.62 9.78
C LEU A 197 8.36 -0.93 8.28
N GLU A 198 9.31 -0.51 7.47
CA GLU A 198 9.26 -0.65 5.99
C GLU A 198 7.91 -0.12 5.45
N PRO A 199 7.61 1.18 5.60
CA PRO A 199 6.31 1.76 5.25
C PRO A 199 5.92 1.59 3.78
N ASP A 200 6.90 1.38 2.89
CA ASP A 200 6.67 1.14 1.47
C ASP A 200 6.06 -0.23 1.17
N TYR A 201 6.21 -1.20 2.07
CA TYR A 201 5.52 -2.49 1.95
C TYR A 201 4.06 -2.33 2.41
N LEU A 202 3.17 -2.06 1.45
CA LEU A 202 1.74 -1.92 1.72
C LEU A 202 1.08 -3.29 1.94
N ILE A 203 0.38 -3.44 3.07
CA ILE A 203 -0.47 -4.60 3.38
C ILE A 203 -1.93 -4.25 3.11
N ASP A 204 -2.69 -5.17 2.52
CA ASP A 204 -4.14 -4.99 2.32
C ASP A 204 -4.89 -4.93 3.65
N ALA A 205 -5.84 -3.99 3.76
CA ALA A 205 -6.69 -3.83 4.95
C ALA A 205 -7.41 -5.12 5.36
N SER A 206 -7.88 -5.92 4.40
CA SER A 206 -8.50 -7.22 4.68
C SER A 206 -7.49 -8.27 5.16
N ALA A 207 -6.26 -8.28 4.63
CA ALA A 207 -5.23 -9.23 5.02
C ALA A 207 -4.75 -9.01 6.46
N ILE A 208 -4.58 -7.75 6.89
CA ILE A 208 -4.26 -7.44 8.29
C ILE A 208 -5.46 -7.73 9.20
N ALA A 209 -6.69 -7.45 8.77
CA ALA A 209 -7.90 -7.75 9.55
C ALA A 209 -8.05 -9.24 9.88
N GLU A 210 -7.71 -10.13 8.94
CA GLU A 210 -7.72 -11.58 9.17
C GLU A 210 -6.61 -12.08 10.11
N CYS A 211 -5.76 -11.19 10.63
CA CYS A 211 -4.86 -11.49 11.75
C CYS A 211 -5.49 -11.26 13.12
N PHE A 212 -6.72 -10.74 13.17
CA PHE A 212 -7.42 -10.34 14.39
C PHE A 212 -8.74 -11.09 14.55
N HIS A 213 -8.70 -12.27 15.14
CA HIS A 213 -9.92 -12.96 15.54
C HIS A 213 -10.06 -12.99 17.05
N ASP A 214 -11.31 -13.05 17.54
CA ASP A 214 -11.61 -13.14 18.97
C ASP A 214 -10.87 -14.30 19.65
N TYR A 215 -10.58 -15.38 18.90
CA TYR A 215 -9.89 -16.55 19.43
C TYR A 215 -8.36 -16.45 19.43
N CYS A 216 -7.76 -15.61 18.58
CA CYS A 216 -6.32 -15.43 18.44
C CYS A 216 -6.02 -14.19 17.60
N VAL A 217 -5.19 -13.28 18.14
CA VAL A 217 -4.57 -12.19 17.39
C VAL A 217 -3.13 -12.58 17.14
N THR A 218 -2.73 -12.75 15.88
CA THR A 218 -1.37 -13.21 15.54
C THR A 218 -0.97 -12.88 14.10
N PRO A 219 0.28 -12.44 13.85
CA PRO A 219 0.79 -12.28 12.48
C PRO A 219 0.89 -13.62 11.73
N MET A 220 0.85 -14.76 12.42
CA MET A 220 0.92 -16.08 11.79
C MET A 220 -0.31 -16.42 10.95
N HIS A 221 -1.43 -15.72 11.14
CA HIS A 221 -2.58 -15.86 10.23
C HIS A 221 -2.24 -15.33 8.84
N TYR A 222 -1.51 -14.20 8.73
CA TYR A 222 -1.01 -13.72 7.43
C TYR A 222 -0.11 -14.77 6.76
N PHE A 223 0.83 -15.34 7.52
CA PHE A 223 1.73 -16.39 7.01
C PHE A 223 0.96 -17.64 6.54
N ARG A 224 0.04 -18.15 7.35
CA ARG A 224 -0.81 -19.32 7.00
C ARG A 224 -1.64 -19.05 5.76
N ASN A 225 -2.31 -17.90 5.68
CA ASN A 225 -3.25 -17.58 4.61
C ASN A 225 -2.58 -17.53 3.22
N LYS A 226 -1.25 -17.42 3.13
CA LYS A 226 -0.51 -17.55 1.87
C LYS A 226 -0.68 -18.92 1.21
N PHE A 227 -0.83 -19.97 2.02
CA PHE A 227 -0.85 -21.36 1.58
C PHE A 227 -2.26 -21.94 1.45
N GLU A 228 -3.27 -21.25 1.97
CA GLU A 228 -4.65 -21.75 1.94
C GLU A 228 -5.32 -21.46 0.59
N THR A 229 -5.75 -22.53 -0.10
CA THR A 229 -6.56 -22.41 -1.31
C THR A 229 -8.01 -22.08 -0.92
N PRO A 230 -8.56 -20.93 -1.36
CA PRO A 230 -9.96 -20.59 -1.10
C PRO A 230 -10.85 -21.60 -1.82
N GLU A 231 -11.65 -22.34 -1.07
CA GLU A 231 -12.65 -23.22 -1.65
C GLU A 231 -13.84 -22.40 -2.15
N ASN A 232 -14.41 -22.76 -3.31
CA ASN A 232 -15.63 -22.14 -3.80
C ASN A 232 -16.84 -22.57 -2.93
N ARG A 233 -17.16 -21.74 -1.93
CA ARG A 233 -18.19 -21.99 -0.92
C ARG A 233 -19.35 -21.02 -1.03
N SER A 234 -20.53 -21.46 -0.59
CA SER A 234 -21.78 -20.70 -0.66
C SER A 234 -21.70 -19.33 0.02
N TYR A 235 -20.97 -19.21 1.12
CA TYR A 235 -20.83 -17.94 1.84
C TYR A 235 -19.96 -16.91 1.09
N LEU A 236 -18.98 -17.36 0.29
CA LEU A 236 -18.18 -16.48 -0.57
C LEU A 236 -19.03 -15.96 -1.74
N LEU A 237 -19.80 -16.85 -2.38
CA LEU A 237 -20.77 -16.46 -3.41
C LEU A 237 -21.78 -15.45 -2.86
N LEU A 238 -22.30 -15.69 -1.65
CA LEU A 238 -23.25 -14.78 -1.02
C LEU A 238 -22.62 -13.41 -0.71
N GLY A 239 -21.33 -13.37 -0.36
CA GLY A 239 -20.58 -12.12 -0.20
C GLY A 239 -20.42 -11.34 -1.50
N ASN A 240 -19.95 -12.00 -2.56
CA ASN A 240 -19.83 -11.36 -3.88
C ASN A 240 -21.18 -10.85 -4.38
N LEU A 241 -22.24 -11.64 -4.17
CA LEU A 241 -23.60 -11.28 -4.54
C LEU A 241 -24.15 -10.11 -3.71
N ALA A 242 -23.85 -10.04 -2.41
CA ALA A 242 -24.25 -8.92 -1.57
C ALA A 242 -23.59 -7.61 -2.02
N ASN A 243 -22.28 -7.64 -2.36
CA ASN A 243 -21.59 -6.48 -2.94
C ASN A 243 -22.23 -6.08 -4.28
N PHE A 244 -22.50 -7.05 -5.15
CA PHE A 244 -23.19 -6.79 -6.41
C PHE A 244 -24.58 -6.16 -6.20
N PHE A 245 -25.34 -6.59 -5.19
CA PHE A 245 -26.62 -5.96 -4.83
C PHE A 245 -26.46 -4.52 -4.38
N LEU A 246 -25.46 -4.24 -3.53
CA LEU A 246 -25.13 -2.88 -3.11
C LEU A 246 -24.87 -2.01 -4.33
N ASP A 247 -24.02 -2.46 -5.26
CA ASP A 247 -23.64 -1.71 -6.45
C ASP A 247 -24.86 -1.39 -7.34
N GLU A 248 -25.68 -2.39 -7.66
CA GLU A 248 -26.86 -2.21 -8.51
C GLU A 248 -27.89 -1.28 -7.88
N LEU A 249 -28.12 -1.40 -6.57
CA LEU A 249 -29.07 -0.55 -5.85
C LEU A 249 -28.55 0.89 -5.69
N ILE A 250 -27.25 1.08 -5.45
CA ILE A 250 -26.64 2.41 -5.39
C ILE A 250 -26.69 3.08 -6.77
N PHE A 251 -26.42 2.34 -7.85
CA PHE A 251 -26.42 2.87 -9.21
C PHE A 251 -27.83 3.19 -9.74
N ALA A 252 -28.85 2.43 -9.34
CA ALA A 252 -30.22 2.59 -9.82
C ALA A 252 -30.83 3.98 -9.55
N GLN A 253 -31.50 4.56 -10.55
CA GLN A 253 -32.21 5.84 -10.38
C GLN A 253 -33.34 5.73 -9.35
N GLN A 254 -34.07 4.61 -9.38
CA GLN A 254 -35.13 4.28 -8.43
C GLN A 254 -34.82 2.93 -7.77
N PRO A 255 -34.04 2.93 -6.66
CA PRO A 255 -33.64 1.68 -5.99
C PRO A 255 -34.83 0.84 -5.53
N ASP A 256 -35.96 1.48 -5.19
CA ASP A 256 -37.21 0.81 -4.79
C ASP A 256 -37.82 -0.08 -5.89
N GLU A 257 -37.51 0.18 -7.16
CA GLU A 257 -38.04 -0.57 -8.30
C GLU A 257 -37.11 -1.72 -8.74
N VAL A 258 -35.89 -1.80 -8.19
CA VAL A 258 -34.94 -2.86 -8.53
C VAL A 258 -35.47 -4.21 -8.06
N SER A 259 -35.51 -5.18 -8.98
CA SER A 259 -36.03 -6.53 -8.78
C SER A 259 -34.92 -7.51 -8.39
N PHE A 260 -35.12 -8.23 -7.28
CA PHE A 260 -34.20 -9.29 -6.87
C PHE A 260 -33.97 -10.33 -7.96
N ASP A 261 -35.03 -10.79 -8.63
CA ASP A 261 -34.93 -11.91 -9.58
C ASP A 261 -34.11 -11.53 -10.82
N GLU A 262 -34.25 -10.28 -11.29
CA GLU A 262 -33.48 -9.75 -12.41
C GLU A 262 -32.02 -9.53 -12.02
N THR A 263 -31.77 -8.91 -10.85
CA THR A 263 -30.43 -8.66 -10.35
C THR A 263 -29.68 -9.96 -10.04
N PHE A 264 -30.35 -10.95 -9.44
CA PHE A 264 -29.76 -12.27 -9.19
C PHE A 264 -29.39 -12.95 -10.51
N LEU A 265 -30.29 -12.95 -11.50
CA LEU A 265 -30.02 -13.53 -12.81
C LEU A 265 -28.85 -12.83 -13.52
N LYS A 266 -28.73 -11.51 -13.37
CA LYS A 266 -27.60 -10.73 -13.88
C LYS A 266 -26.28 -11.18 -13.26
N SER A 267 -26.22 -11.33 -11.93
CA SER A 267 -25.04 -11.86 -11.23
C SER A 267 -24.69 -13.28 -11.68
N PHE A 268 -25.69 -14.16 -11.79
CA PHE A 268 -25.47 -15.53 -12.26
C PHE A 268 -24.85 -15.57 -13.67
N ARG A 269 -25.29 -14.70 -14.58
CA ARG A 269 -24.74 -14.60 -15.94
C ARG A 269 -23.30 -14.09 -15.97
N GLN A 270 -22.89 -13.30 -14.98
CA GLN A 270 -21.52 -12.78 -14.89
C GLN A 270 -20.53 -13.81 -14.34
N SER A 271 -20.98 -14.72 -13.48
CA SER A 271 -20.12 -15.69 -12.81
C SER A 271 -20.67 -17.13 -12.86
N PRO A 272 -20.99 -17.65 -14.07
CA PRO A 272 -21.68 -18.93 -14.19
C PRO A 272 -20.86 -20.11 -13.65
N PHE A 273 -19.53 -20.06 -13.77
CA PHE A 273 -18.65 -21.12 -13.27
C PHE A 273 -18.61 -21.17 -11.75
N GLU A 274 -18.61 -20.01 -11.10
CA GLU A 274 -18.59 -19.89 -9.64
C GLU A 274 -19.89 -20.45 -9.05
N TYR A 275 -21.04 -20.16 -9.63
CA TYR A 275 -22.30 -20.76 -9.16
C TYR A 275 -22.35 -22.27 -9.42
N THR A 276 -21.99 -22.71 -10.62
CA THR A 276 -22.16 -24.11 -11.03
C THR A 276 -21.12 -25.07 -10.43
N SER A 277 -19.94 -24.58 -10.05
CA SER A 277 -18.89 -25.38 -9.40
C SER A 277 -18.99 -25.42 -7.87
N CYS A 278 -19.90 -24.63 -7.26
CA CYS A 278 -20.04 -24.57 -5.82
C CYS A 278 -20.82 -25.78 -5.28
N ARG A 279 -20.10 -26.68 -4.59
CA ARG A 279 -20.67 -27.91 -4.04
C ARG A 279 -21.74 -27.67 -2.98
N ASP A 280 -21.63 -26.57 -2.24
CA ASP A 280 -22.57 -26.20 -1.17
C ASP A 280 -23.98 -25.86 -1.70
N ILE A 281 -24.14 -25.61 -3.00
CA ILE A 281 -25.41 -25.26 -3.65
C ILE A 281 -25.70 -26.15 -4.86
N ALA A 282 -24.99 -27.28 -4.98
CA ALA A 282 -25.15 -28.18 -6.12
C ALA A 282 -26.48 -28.96 -6.07
N ALA A 283 -27.00 -29.23 -4.87
CA ALA A 283 -28.31 -29.85 -4.71
C ALA A 283 -29.44 -28.81 -4.83
N ASP A 284 -30.56 -29.27 -5.37
CA ASP A 284 -31.74 -28.48 -5.65
C ASP A 284 -32.32 -27.78 -4.40
N GLU A 285 -32.24 -28.43 -3.24
CA GLU A 285 -32.70 -27.89 -1.95
C GLU A 285 -31.74 -26.82 -1.44
N ASP A 286 -30.43 -27.09 -1.48
CA ASP A 286 -29.39 -26.17 -1.03
C ASP A 286 -29.35 -24.88 -1.88
N PHE A 287 -29.56 -25.00 -3.20
CA PHE A 287 -29.67 -23.84 -4.08
C PHE A 287 -30.88 -22.97 -3.73
N ARG A 288 -32.03 -23.58 -3.42
CA ARG A 288 -33.23 -22.83 -2.96
C ARG A 288 -32.95 -22.12 -1.62
N ASP A 289 -32.22 -22.75 -0.71
CA ASP A 289 -31.82 -22.15 0.57
C ASP A 289 -30.86 -20.98 0.39
N PHE A 290 -29.89 -21.13 -0.50
CA PHE A 290 -29.00 -20.05 -0.91
C PHE A 290 -29.78 -18.87 -1.51
N MET A 291 -30.71 -19.14 -2.43
CA MET A 291 -31.60 -18.13 -3.02
C MET A 291 -32.43 -17.39 -1.98
N ARG A 292 -33.00 -18.10 -0.99
CA ARG A 292 -33.74 -17.47 0.11
C ARG A 292 -32.86 -16.54 0.94
N LYS A 293 -31.64 -16.96 1.28
CA LYS A 293 -30.67 -16.12 2.01
C LYS A 293 -30.27 -14.90 1.19
N ALA A 294 -29.99 -15.07 -0.10
CA ALA A 294 -29.67 -13.99 -1.02
C ALA A 294 -30.80 -12.96 -1.10
N ARG A 295 -32.06 -13.41 -1.23
CA ARG A 295 -33.22 -12.53 -1.25
C ARG A 295 -33.34 -11.71 0.03
N THR A 296 -33.18 -12.34 1.20
CA THR A 296 -33.19 -11.62 2.48
C THR A 296 -32.11 -10.53 2.52
N GLN A 297 -30.88 -10.83 2.09
CA GLN A 297 -29.81 -9.84 2.07
C GLN A 297 -30.08 -8.71 1.08
N PHE A 298 -30.61 -9.01 -0.11
CA PHE A 298 -31.03 -8.01 -1.08
C PHE A 298 -32.05 -7.03 -0.50
N GLU A 299 -33.12 -7.53 0.12
CA GLU A 299 -34.16 -6.69 0.73
C GLU A 299 -33.60 -5.84 1.88
N ASN A 300 -32.68 -6.40 2.67
CA ASN A 300 -32.02 -5.67 3.74
C ASN A 300 -31.13 -4.54 3.21
N ILE A 301 -30.34 -4.80 2.17
CA ILE A 301 -29.48 -3.79 1.53
C ILE A 301 -30.34 -2.71 0.89
N LYS A 302 -31.40 -3.09 0.17
CA LYS A 302 -32.38 -2.18 -0.43
C LYS A 302 -32.98 -1.25 0.61
N ARG A 303 -33.50 -1.79 1.72
CA ARG A 303 -34.03 -1.01 2.85
C ARG A 303 -32.99 -0.07 3.46
N VAL A 304 -31.74 -0.51 3.60
CA VAL A 304 -30.66 0.36 4.13
C VAL A 304 -30.42 1.55 3.20
N ILE A 305 -30.38 1.32 1.89
CA ILE A 305 -30.17 2.36 0.88
C ILE A 305 -31.36 3.32 0.80
N THR A 306 -32.60 2.82 0.87
CA THR A 306 -33.80 3.63 0.64
C THR A 306 -34.33 4.29 1.91
N GLU A 307 -34.05 3.73 3.09
CA GLU A 307 -34.51 4.27 4.37
C GLU A 307 -33.39 4.75 5.30
N ASP A 308 -32.39 3.91 5.58
CA ASP A 308 -31.42 4.18 6.65
C ASP A 308 -30.37 5.23 6.22
N PHE A 309 -29.91 5.17 4.97
CA PHE A 309 -28.96 6.13 4.38
C PHE A 309 -29.55 7.56 4.37
N PRO A 310 -30.75 7.81 3.81
CA PRO A 310 -31.37 9.14 3.86
C PRO A 310 -31.57 9.67 5.28
N ARG A 311 -31.98 8.82 6.24
CA ARG A 311 -32.12 9.23 7.65
C ARG A 311 -30.81 9.70 8.28
N ARG A 312 -29.67 9.26 7.75
CA ARG A 312 -28.33 9.68 8.18
C ARG A 312 -27.73 10.79 7.31
N GLY A 313 -28.42 11.21 6.26
CA GLY A 313 -27.91 12.22 5.32
C GLY A 313 -26.88 11.68 4.33
N ILE A 314 -26.78 10.36 4.16
CA ILE A 314 -25.96 9.74 3.12
C ILE A 314 -26.69 9.89 1.78
N ASN A 315 -26.11 10.66 0.87
CA ASN A 315 -26.67 10.93 -0.45
C ASN A 315 -26.01 10.03 -1.50
N LEU A 316 -26.80 9.20 -2.18
CA LEU A 316 -26.31 8.25 -3.18
C LEU A 316 -25.55 8.91 -4.34
N HIS A 317 -25.85 10.18 -4.66
CA HIS A 317 -25.16 10.93 -5.70
C HIS A 317 -23.75 11.40 -5.28
N GLN A 318 -23.43 11.29 -4.00
CA GLN A 318 -22.12 11.60 -3.41
C GLN A 318 -21.39 10.34 -2.94
N CYS A 319 -21.96 9.16 -3.23
CA CYS A 319 -21.35 7.87 -2.93
C CYS A 319 -20.46 7.39 -4.09
N THR A 320 -19.24 7.01 -3.76
CA THR A 320 -18.31 6.32 -4.65
C THR A 320 -18.26 4.84 -4.25
N LEU A 321 -18.36 3.96 -5.23
CA LEU A 321 -18.26 2.51 -5.05
C LEU A 321 -16.83 2.03 -5.31
N GLU A 322 -16.36 1.11 -4.47
CA GLU A 322 -15.01 0.53 -4.59
C GLU A 322 -13.82 1.53 -4.68
N PRO A 323 -13.80 2.67 -3.98
CA PRO A 323 -12.63 3.56 -4.00
C PRO A 323 -11.43 2.88 -3.35
N SER A 324 -10.26 3.05 -3.97
CA SER A 324 -8.99 2.50 -3.49
C SER A 324 -8.06 3.58 -2.96
N PHE A 325 -7.24 3.23 -1.98
CA PHE A 325 -6.30 4.12 -1.31
C PHE A 325 -4.96 3.45 -1.05
N PHE A 326 -3.89 4.24 -1.15
CA PHE A 326 -2.56 3.90 -0.68
C PHE A 326 -2.17 4.80 0.49
N SER A 327 -1.55 4.22 1.52
CA SER A 327 -1.04 4.97 2.65
C SER A 327 0.34 4.47 3.06
N GLU A 328 1.37 5.06 2.45
CA GLU A 328 2.76 4.89 2.88
C GLU A 328 2.94 5.30 4.34
N ARG A 329 2.22 6.33 4.80
CA ARG A 329 2.21 6.78 6.21
C ARG A 329 1.99 5.63 7.20
N TYR A 330 1.07 4.71 6.91
CA TYR A 330 0.75 3.57 7.78
C TYR A 330 1.16 2.21 7.21
N GLY A 331 1.72 2.17 6.01
CA GLY A 331 2.07 0.95 5.29
C GLY A 331 0.86 0.08 4.95
N PHE A 332 -0.25 0.70 4.55
CA PHE A 332 -1.49 0.01 4.16
C PHE A 332 -1.98 0.41 2.78
N GLN A 333 -2.69 -0.52 2.15
CA GLN A 333 -3.55 -0.26 1.00
C GLN A 333 -4.93 -0.88 1.24
N GLY A 334 -5.93 -0.42 0.50
CA GLY A 334 -7.20 -1.11 0.51
C GLY A 334 -8.26 -0.47 -0.35
N ARG A 335 -9.33 -1.24 -0.56
CA ARG A 335 -10.51 -0.87 -1.32
C ARG A 335 -11.70 -0.88 -0.37
N LEU A 336 -12.40 0.25 -0.27
CA LEU A 336 -13.65 0.35 0.51
C LEU A 336 -14.80 -0.18 -0.33
N ASP A 337 -15.86 -0.72 0.28
CA ASP A 337 -17.06 -1.04 -0.51
C ASP A 337 -17.79 0.24 -0.93
N LEU A 338 -18.00 1.19 0.00
CA LEU A 338 -18.64 2.47 -0.27
C LEU A 338 -18.04 3.62 0.54
N LEU A 339 -17.82 4.75 -0.13
CA LEU A 339 -17.42 6.01 0.49
C LEU A 339 -18.42 7.12 0.11
N HIS A 340 -18.99 7.77 1.11
CA HIS A 340 -19.76 9.00 0.93
C HIS A 340 -18.92 10.19 1.39
N ILE A 341 -18.67 11.13 0.47
CA ILE A 341 -17.94 12.36 0.76
C ILE A 341 -18.91 13.52 0.77
N ASN A 342 -19.01 14.21 1.90
CA ASN A 342 -19.76 15.46 2.01
C ASN A 342 -18.87 16.58 2.58
N LYS A 343 -19.37 17.81 2.62
CA LYS A 343 -18.57 18.98 3.07
C LYS A 343 -18.03 18.85 4.50
N LYS A 344 -18.63 18.02 5.35
CA LYS A 344 -18.34 17.91 6.78
C LYS A 344 -17.58 16.64 7.13
N ALA A 345 -17.86 15.52 6.47
CA ALA A 345 -17.35 14.20 6.85
C ALA A 345 -17.07 13.29 5.64
N TYR A 346 -16.25 12.27 5.91
CA TYR A 346 -15.97 11.13 5.06
C TYR A 346 -16.60 9.91 5.74
N GLU A 347 -17.64 9.36 5.13
CA GLU A 347 -18.44 8.28 5.70
C GLU A 347 -18.18 6.99 4.93
N ILE A 348 -17.53 6.04 5.61
CA ILE A 348 -17.15 4.73 5.08
C ILE A 348 -18.25 3.72 5.44
N VAL A 349 -18.67 2.91 4.47
CA VAL A 349 -19.56 1.77 4.70
C VAL A 349 -18.89 0.50 4.16
N GLU A 350 -18.58 -0.43 5.06
CA GLU A 350 -18.02 -1.76 4.75
C GLU A 350 -19.13 -2.82 4.82
N LEU A 351 -19.33 -3.60 3.78
CA LEU A 351 -20.37 -4.63 3.69
C LEU A 351 -19.87 -5.97 4.23
N LYS A 352 -20.68 -6.63 5.06
CA LYS A 352 -20.45 -7.98 5.57
C LYS A 352 -21.69 -8.86 5.40
N SER A 353 -21.54 -9.92 4.62
CA SER A 353 -22.61 -10.88 4.28
C SER A 353 -22.66 -12.11 5.17
N GLY A 354 -21.62 -12.33 5.98
CA GLY A 354 -21.50 -13.47 6.87
C GLY A 354 -22.50 -13.46 8.03
N LYS A 355 -22.36 -14.43 8.94
CA LYS A 355 -23.18 -14.46 10.16
C LYS A 355 -22.92 -13.21 11.01
N LEU A 356 -23.95 -12.77 11.73
CA LEU A 356 -23.82 -11.70 12.71
C LEU A 356 -22.80 -12.08 13.80
N PRO A 357 -22.05 -11.10 14.35
CA PRO A 357 -21.19 -11.30 15.50
C PRO A 357 -21.95 -11.92 16.66
N TYR A 358 -21.32 -12.85 17.39
CA TYR A 358 -21.93 -13.44 18.58
C TYR A 358 -21.76 -12.51 19.80
N PRO A 359 -22.81 -12.36 20.64
CA PRO A 359 -24.16 -12.88 20.46
C PRO A 359 -24.98 -12.04 19.46
N ALA A 360 -25.71 -12.71 18.55
CA ALA A 360 -26.39 -12.05 17.43
C ALA A 360 -27.50 -11.06 17.83
N TYR A 361 -28.03 -11.18 19.05
CA TYR A 361 -29.04 -10.25 19.58
C TYR A 361 -28.45 -8.89 19.98
N ASP A 362 -27.13 -8.79 20.16
CA ASP A 362 -26.45 -7.53 20.41
C ASP A 362 -26.30 -6.78 19.07
N THR A 363 -27.11 -5.73 18.92
CA THR A 363 -27.20 -4.90 17.73
C THR A 363 -26.03 -3.93 17.60
N GLY A 364 -25.24 -3.72 18.67
CA GLY A 364 -24.03 -2.90 18.68
C GLY A 364 -22.74 -3.69 18.49
N LYS A 365 -22.77 -5.02 18.69
CA LYS A 365 -21.57 -5.86 18.62
C LYS A 365 -20.93 -5.84 17.23
N ILE A 366 -19.62 -5.65 17.18
CA ILE A 366 -18.82 -5.80 15.95
C ILE A 366 -17.83 -6.94 16.17
N ALA A 367 -17.56 -7.71 15.11
CA ALA A 367 -16.51 -8.74 15.15
C ALA A 367 -15.14 -8.07 15.04
N LEU A 368 -14.15 -8.55 15.80
CA LEU A 368 -12.84 -7.89 15.92
C LEU A 368 -12.16 -7.66 14.55
N ASN A 369 -12.15 -8.66 13.65
CA ASN A 369 -11.59 -8.49 12.31
C ASN A 369 -12.30 -7.40 11.51
N HIS A 370 -13.63 -7.30 11.60
CA HIS A 370 -14.38 -6.24 10.90
C HIS A 370 -14.07 -4.86 11.49
N GLU A 371 -13.94 -4.76 12.81
CA GLU A 371 -13.54 -3.52 13.49
C GLU A 371 -12.15 -3.08 13.03
N VAL A 372 -11.18 -4.00 13.01
CA VAL A 372 -9.81 -3.75 12.53
C VAL A 372 -9.80 -3.26 11.09
N GLN A 373 -10.53 -3.93 10.20
CA GLN A 373 -10.60 -3.54 8.79
C GLN A 373 -11.08 -2.09 8.63
N THR A 374 -12.18 -1.73 9.31
CA THR A 374 -12.67 -0.34 9.29
C THR A 374 -11.75 0.65 9.98
N GLY A 375 -11.00 0.24 11.00
CA GLY A 375 -9.95 1.03 11.63
C GLY A 375 -8.81 1.37 10.66
N VAL A 376 -8.36 0.39 9.87
CA VAL A 376 -7.34 0.60 8.82
C VAL A 376 -7.86 1.54 7.72
N TYR A 377 -9.11 1.35 7.27
CA TYR A 377 -9.74 2.25 6.31
C TYR A 377 -9.82 3.70 6.79
N ARG A 378 -10.07 3.88 8.09
CA ARG A 378 -10.05 5.20 8.71
C ARG A 378 -8.66 5.82 8.66
N LEU A 379 -7.63 5.09 9.11
CA LEU A 379 -6.24 5.57 9.07
C LEU A 379 -5.82 6.00 7.65
N MET A 380 -6.16 5.20 6.63
CA MET A 380 -5.88 5.55 5.24
C MET A 380 -6.65 6.79 4.78
N THR A 381 -7.94 6.90 5.11
CA THR A 381 -8.76 8.07 4.74
C THR A 381 -8.25 9.35 5.41
N GLU A 382 -7.88 9.28 6.70
CA GLU A 382 -7.26 10.39 7.42
C GLU A 382 -5.95 10.83 6.76
N SER A 383 -5.12 9.88 6.32
CA SER A 383 -3.86 10.13 5.63
C SER A 383 -4.05 10.77 4.26
N VAL A 384 -4.93 10.22 3.43
CA VAL A 384 -5.11 10.62 2.03
C VAL A 384 -5.75 12.02 1.94
N PHE A 385 -6.76 12.29 2.77
CA PHE A 385 -7.47 13.57 2.72
C PHE A 385 -6.93 14.62 3.72
N ASP A 386 -5.85 14.29 4.43
CA ASP A 386 -5.26 15.10 5.52
C ASP A 386 -6.32 15.69 6.47
N VAL A 387 -7.19 14.83 6.99
CA VAL A 387 -8.28 15.22 7.89
C VAL A 387 -8.14 14.60 9.26
N PRO A 388 -8.58 15.30 10.33
CA PRO A 388 -8.57 14.71 11.66
C PRO A 388 -9.61 13.59 11.76
N SER A 389 -9.32 12.58 12.60
CA SER A 389 -10.16 11.40 12.83
C SER A 389 -11.64 11.68 13.07
N ARG A 390 -11.98 12.77 13.76
CA ARG A 390 -13.37 13.20 13.98
C ARG A 390 -14.19 13.51 12.72
N ARG A 391 -13.54 13.62 11.56
CA ARG A 391 -14.20 13.83 10.26
C ARG A 391 -14.39 12.52 9.48
N VAL A 392 -13.85 11.41 9.97
CA VAL A 392 -13.94 10.11 9.31
C VAL A 392 -14.79 9.18 10.16
N GLU A 393 -15.96 8.84 9.65
CA GLU A 393 -16.89 7.91 10.29
C GLU A 393 -16.89 6.60 9.52
N ALA A 394 -16.84 5.47 10.23
CA ALA A 394 -16.88 4.16 9.61
C ALA A 394 -18.03 3.32 10.18
N ALA A 395 -18.83 2.76 9.29
CA ALA A 395 -19.91 1.85 9.59
C ALA A 395 -19.71 0.51 8.88
N ILE A 396 -20.17 -0.56 9.52
CA ILE A 396 -20.24 -1.90 8.94
C ILE A 396 -21.70 -2.19 8.66
N LEU A 397 -22.01 -2.50 7.41
CA LEU A 397 -23.31 -2.97 6.95
C LEU A 397 -23.35 -4.49 7.04
N TYR A 398 -23.99 -5.02 8.07
CA TYR A 398 -24.30 -6.44 8.17
C TYR A 398 -25.58 -6.77 7.38
N SER A 399 -25.45 -7.21 6.13
CA SER A 399 -26.60 -7.49 5.25
C SER A 399 -27.45 -8.67 5.74
N SER A 400 -26.89 -9.56 6.56
CA SER A 400 -27.62 -10.68 7.15
C SER A 400 -28.52 -10.28 8.33
N GLY A 401 -28.45 -9.03 8.81
CA GLY A 401 -29.20 -8.57 9.98
C GLY A 401 -30.71 -8.57 9.75
N SER A 402 -31.48 -9.16 10.67
CA SER A 402 -32.93 -9.33 10.52
C SER A 402 -33.79 -8.24 11.16
N ILE A 403 -33.18 -7.35 11.95
CA ILE A 403 -33.89 -6.28 12.67
C ILE A 403 -33.67 -4.95 11.92
N PRO A 404 -34.72 -4.37 11.30
CA PRO A 404 -34.62 -3.09 10.61
C PRO A 404 -34.00 -1.98 11.47
N GLY A 405 -33.15 -1.15 10.86
CA GLY A 405 -32.44 -0.05 11.52
C GLY A 405 -31.18 -0.48 12.29
N THR A 406 -30.87 -1.78 12.37
CA THR A 406 -29.69 -2.30 13.11
C THR A 406 -28.59 -2.88 12.22
N ASN A 407 -28.80 -2.89 10.90
CA ASN A 407 -27.84 -3.43 9.93
C ASN A 407 -26.55 -2.62 9.87
N LEU A 408 -26.61 -1.30 10.12
CA LEU A 408 -25.45 -0.41 10.15
C LEU A 408 -24.92 -0.26 11.59
N ARG A 409 -23.73 -0.81 11.85
CA ARG A 409 -23.04 -0.73 13.14
C ARG A 409 -21.81 0.16 13.02
N PHE A 410 -21.64 1.13 13.91
CA PHE A 410 -20.53 2.08 13.84
C PHE A 410 -19.32 1.59 14.63
N ALA A 411 -18.16 1.53 13.98
CA ALA A 411 -16.92 1.19 14.63
C ALA A 411 -16.36 2.44 15.33
N ALA A 412 -16.13 2.38 16.64
CA ALA A 412 -15.49 3.47 17.36
C ALA A 412 -13.98 3.51 17.10
N GLY A 413 -13.36 4.68 17.24
CA GLY A 413 -11.90 4.82 17.12
C GLY A 413 -11.22 4.50 18.44
N PHE A 414 -10.39 3.47 18.46
CA PHE A 414 -9.66 3.07 19.66
C PHE A 414 -8.15 3.15 19.41
N GLN A 415 -7.49 4.12 20.05
CA GLN A 415 -6.04 4.33 19.91
C GLN A 415 -5.22 3.08 20.28
N GLN A 416 -5.70 2.28 21.25
CA GLN A 416 -5.04 1.04 21.64
C GLN A 416 -5.11 -0.01 20.52
N LEU A 417 -6.25 -0.11 19.83
CA LEU A 417 -6.41 -1.01 18.70
C LEU A 417 -5.54 -0.57 17.52
N GLU A 418 -5.45 0.73 17.23
CA GLU A 418 -4.53 1.28 16.21
C GLU A 418 -3.08 0.86 16.48
N LYS A 419 -2.62 0.95 17.74
CA LYS A 419 -1.27 0.51 18.14
C LYS A 419 -1.08 -1.00 17.90
N GLU A 420 -2.07 -1.80 18.27
CA GLU A 420 -2.01 -3.26 18.08
C GLU A 420 -1.99 -3.65 16.60
N ILE A 421 -2.79 -2.97 15.77
CA ILE A 421 -2.82 -3.13 14.30
C ILE A 421 -1.42 -2.87 13.71
N ILE A 422 -0.80 -1.74 14.07
CA ILE A 422 0.55 -1.40 13.58
C ILE A 422 1.60 -2.39 14.10
N ASN A 423 1.48 -2.85 15.34
CA ASN A 423 2.40 -3.85 15.88
C ASN A 423 2.30 -5.19 15.13
N VAL A 424 1.09 -5.71 14.89
CA VAL A 424 0.90 -6.94 14.10
C VAL A 424 1.41 -6.76 12.68
N ARG A 425 1.16 -5.59 12.06
CA ARG A 425 1.72 -5.24 10.74
C ARG A 425 3.25 -5.30 10.76
N ASN A 426 3.91 -4.67 11.71
CA ASN A 426 5.38 -4.69 11.81
C ASN A 426 5.92 -6.11 12.00
N LEU A 427 5.23 -6.95 12.78
CA LEU A 427 5.62 -8.35 12.94
C LEU A 427 5.47 -9.15 11.64
N ILE A 428 4.44 -8.87 10.82
CA ILE A 428 4.31 -9.47 9.48
C ILE A 428 5.52 -9.10 8.63
N ILE A 429 5.88 -7.81 8.58
CA ILE A 429 7.05 -7.34 7.83
C ILE A 429 8.35 -7.99 8.34
N ALA A 430 8.53 -8.09 9.66
CA ALA A 430 9.69 -8.75 10.23
C ALA A 430 9.78 -10.24 9.84
N ASN A 431 8.64 -10.93 9.75
CA ASN A 431 8.60 -12.32 9.27
C ASN A 431 8.97 -12.42 7.79
N GLU A 432 8.45 -11.54 6.92
CA GLU A 432 8.83 -11.51 5.50
C GLU A 432 10.34 -11.22 5.35
N HIS A 433 10.86 -10.24 6.07
CA HIS A 433 12.28 -9.92 6.08
C HIS A 433 13.13 -11.13 6.53
N ALA A 434 12.70 -11.85 7.57
CA ALA A 434 13.37 -13.06 8.03
C ALA A 434 13.33 -14.20 7.00
N ILE A 435 12.24 -14.35 6.23
CA ILE A 435 12.16 -15.34 5.14
C ILE A 435 13.18 -15.01 4.05
N ILE A 436 13.23 -13.75 3.61
CA ILE A 436 14.06 -13.29 2.49
C ILE A 436 15.55 -13.44 2.81
N ASN A 437 15.97 -12.99 4.01
CA ASN A 437 17.37 -12.98 4.43
C ASN A 437 17.79 -14.26 5.16
N GLY A 438 16.84 -15.09 5.56
CA GLY A 438 17.08 -16.34 6.28
C GLY A 438 17.41 -17.51 5.36
N ASN A 439 17.26 -18.71 5.92
CA ASN A 439 17.45 -19.98 5.22
C ASN A 439 16.25 -20.92 5.45
N ASN A 440 16.33 -22.17 4.99
CA ASN A 440 15.24 -23.12 5.14
C ASN A 440 14.88 -23.40 6.62
N GLN A 441 15.86 -23.30 7.54
CA GLN A 441 15.60 -23.40 8.97
C GLN A 441 14.76 -22.24 9.50
N THR A 442 14.96 -21.03 8.98
CA THR A 442 14.15 -19.85 9.33
C THR A 442 12.69 -20.05 8.94
N VAL A 443 12.43 -20.58 7.74
CA VAL A 443 11.06 -20.91 7.30
C VAL A 443 10.45 -22.01 8.19
N ALA A 444 11.22 -23.05 8.51
CA ALA A 444 10.78 -24.11 9.42
C ALA A 444 10.43 -23.57 10.82
N GLN A 445 11.18 -22.59 11.34
CA GLN A 445 10.88 -21.93 12.61
C GLN A 445 9.58 -21.12 12.55
N LEU A 446 9.25 -20.49 11.43
CA LEU A 446 7.96 -19.81 11.26
C LEU A 446 6.79 -20.79 11.21
N PHE A 447 6.95 -21.95 10.57
CA PHE A 447 5.96 -23.03 10.68
C PHE A 447 5.80 -23.51 12.12
N GLN A 448 6.90 -23.63 12.88
CA GLN A 448 6.83 -23.96 14.29
C GLN A 448 6.07 -22.90 15.10
N ALA A 449 6.37 -21.61 14.86
CA ALA A 449 5.65 -20.50 15.49
C ALA A 449 4.14 -20.51 15.15
N LEU A 450 3.79 -20.86 13.90
CA LEU A 450 2.41 -21.09 13.49
C LEU A 450 1.77 -22.23 14.30
N TYR A 451 2.45 -23.36 14.49
CA TYR A 451 1.93 -24.48 15.30
C TYR A 451 1.72 -24.10 16.76
N ASP A 452 2.63 -23.31 17.33
CA ASP A 452 2.60 -22.89 18.73
C ASP A 452 1.39 -21.98 19.02
N THR A 453 0.82 -21.31 18.01
CA THR A 453 -0.42 -20.53 18.17
C THR A 453 -1.61 -21.36 18.67
N THR A 454 -1.60 -22.68 18.46
CA THR A 454 -2.66 -23.57 18.98
C THR A 454 -2.69 -23.64 20.51
N GLY A 455 -1.55 -23.39 21.17
CA GLY A 455 -1.45 -23.36 22.63
C GLY A 455 -1.91 -22.03 23.24
N THR A 456 -1.86 -20.93 22.49
CA THR A 456 -2.27 -19.59 22.94
C THR A 456 -3.69 -19.20 22.50
N ALA A 457 -4.21 -19.84 21.44
CA ALA A 457 -5.57 -19.65 21.01
C ALA A 457 -6.60 -20.06 22.09
N GLN A 458 -7.78 -19.45 22.04
CA GLN A 458 -8.88 -19.85 22.92
C GLN A 458 -9.20 -21.34 22.75
N LYS A 459 -9.33 -22.06 23.87
CA LYS A 459 -9.60 -23.51 23.88
C LYS A 459 -10.87 -23.92 23.12
N SER A 460 -11.84 -23.00 22.98
CA SER A 460 -13.08 -23.20 22.22
C SER A 460 -12.89 -23.19 20.70
N ALA A 461 -11.76 -22.68 20.18
CA ALA A 461 -11.48 -22.58 18.76
C ALA A 461 -10.94 -23.90 18.18
N THR A 462 -11.65 -25.01 18.41
CA THR A 462 -11.26 -26.35 17.96
C THR A 462 -11.09 -26.43 16.44
N PHE A 463 -11.89 -25.69 15.67
CA PHE A 463 -11.75 -25.61 14.21
C PHE A 463 -10.37 -25.06 13.80
N TYR A 464 -9.85 -24.07 14.53
CA TYR A 464 -8.56 -23.46 14.24
C TYR A 464 -7.44 -24.45 14.54
N THR A 465 -7.47 -25.10 15.71
CA THR A 465 -6.50 -26.13 16.07
C THR A 465 -6.49 -27.28 15.06
N GLN A 466 -7.65 -27.76 14.64
CA GLN A 466 -7.76 -28.82 13.63
C GLN A 466 -7.15 -28.41 12.29
N ARG A 467 -7.37 -27.16 11.84
CA ARG A 467 -6.77 -26.63 10.60
C ARG A 467 -5.25 -26.58 10.69
N ILE A 468 -4.70 -26.13 11.82
CA ILE A 468 -3.23 -26.08 12.00
C ILE A 468 -2.62 -27.49 12.06
N GLU A 469 -3.29 -28.45 12.71
CA GLU A 469 -2.81 -29.84 12.73
C GLU A 469 -2.88 -30.50 11.34
N GLN A 470 -3.86 -30.14 10.49
CA GLN A 470 -3.88 -30.57 9.09
C GLN A 470 -2.63 -30.07 8.34
N PHE A 471 -2.34 -28.77 8.43
CA PHE A 471 -1.12 -28.18 7.85
C PHE A 471 0.15 -28.91 8.29
N LYS A 472 0.26 -29.12 9.61
CA LYS A 472 1.39 -29.81 10.22
C LYS A 472 1.53 -31.25 9.72
N SER A 473 0.41 -31.96 9.57
CA SER A 473 0.40 -33.35 9.12
C SER A 473 0.90 -33.52 7.68
N VAL A 474 0.58 -32.58 6.78
CA VAL A 474 1.08 -32.57 5.39
C VAL A 474 2.61 -32.43 5.39
N LEU A 475 3.12 -31.43 6.11
CA LEU A 475 4.57 -31.17 6.16
C LEU A 475 5.36 -32.29 6.87
N GLN A 476 4.76 -33.01 7.81
CA GLN A 476 5.39 -34.17 8.45
C GLN A 476 5.51 -35.40 7.55
N GLN A 477 4.66 -35.51 6.52
CA GLN A 477 4.70 -36.63 5.56
C GLN A 477 5.70 -36.40 4.42
N CYS A 478 6.12 -35.16 4.21
CA CYS A 478 7.08 -34.80 3.19
C CYS A 478 8.46 -35.41 3.46
N THR A 479 9.14 -35.84 2.40
CA THR A 479 10.55 -36.19 2.44
C THR A 479 11.43 -34.96 2.71
N PRO A 480 12.68 -35.13 3.18
CA PRO A 480 13.60 -34.01 3.36
C PRO A 480 13.84 -33.19 2.09
N MET A 481 13.76 -33.82 0.91
CA MET A 481 13.93 -33.12 -0.38
C MET A 481 12.72 -32.23 -0.70
N GLU A 482 11.50 -32.75 -0.52
CA GLU A 482 10.27 -31.99 -0.74
C GLU A 482 10.17 -30.79 0.21
N LEU A 483 10.50 -30.97 1.49
CA LEU A 483 10.55 -29.86 2.45
C LEU A 483 11.61 -28.81 2.07
N SER A 484 12.79 -29.27 1.65
CA SER A 484 13.87 -28.36 1.22
C SER A 484 13.46 -27.55 -0.01
N TYR A 485 12.81 -28.20 -0.99
CA TYR A 485 12.24 -27.56 -2.17
C TYR A 485 11.18 -26.53 -1.77
N PHE A 486 10.18 -26.94 -0.98
CA PHE A 486 9.08 -26.08 -0.54
C PHE A 486 9.59 -24.82 0.19
N TYR A 487 10.47 -24.99 1.18
CA TYR A 487 11.03 -23.85 1.92
C TYR A 487 11.90 -22.96 1.04
N ARG A 488 12.65 -23.52 0.09
CA ARG A 488 13.45 -22.72 -0.85
C ARG A 488 12.55 -21.86 -1.75
N TYR A 489 11.45 -22.40 -2.25
CA TYR A 489 10.52 -21.67 -3.11
C TYR A 489 9.66 -20.66 -2.33
N ILE A 490 9.32 -20.91 -1.07
CA ILE A 490 8.71 -19.89 -0.20
C ILE A 490 9.59 -18.64 -0.13
N ARG A 491 10.90 -18.83 0.05
CA ARG A 491 11.87 -17.73 0.11
C ARG A 491 12.00 -17.00 -1.22
N PHE A 492 12.04 -17.75 -2.32
CA PHE A 492 12.05 -17.17 -3.66
C PHE A 492 10.80 -16.30 -3.90
N VAL A 493 9.59 -16.85 -3.70
CA VAL A 493 8.34 -16.12 -3.90
C VAL A 493 8.22 -14.92 -2.95
N SER A 494 8.68 -15.03 -1.70
CA SER A 494 8.68 -13.91 -0.74
C SER A 494 9.59 -12.78 -1.22
N ARG A 495 10.78 -13.11 -1.74
CA ARG A 495 11.69 -12.12 -2.31
C ARG A 495 11.07 -11.42 -3.52
N GLU A 496 10.53 -12.18 -4.47
CA GLU A 496 9.88 -11.59 -5.67
C GLU A 496 8.70 -10.68 -5.30
N LEU A 497 7.85 -11.10 -4.35
CA LEU A 497 6.74 -10.28 -3.86
C LEU A 497 7.23 -8.99 -3.18
N TYR A 498 8.29 -9.08 -2.38
CA TYR A 498 8.89 -7.92 -1.74
C TYR A 498 9.40 -6.93 -2.79
N LEU A 499 10.09 -7.43 -3.83
CA LEU A 499 10.58 -6.60 -4.94
C LEU A 499 9.45 -5.96 -5.75
N GLN A 500 8.35 -6.68 -6.01
CA GLN A 500 7.18 -6.07 -6.64
C GLN A 500 6.62 -4.91 -5.80
N LYS A 501 6.66 -5.02 -4.47
CA LYS A 501 6.09 -4.00 -3.59
C LYS A 501 7.00 -2.79 -3.41
N THR A 502 8.27 -3.00 -3.07
CA THR A 502 9.21 -1.94 -2.70
C THR A 502 10.13 -1.50 -3.82
N GLY A 503 10.25 -2.29 -4.89
CA GLY A 503 11.22 -2.11 -5.97
C GLY A 503 12.57 -2.80 -5.71
N ASP A 504 13.36 -3.05 -6.77
CA ASP A 504 14.77 -3.45 -6.70
C ASP A 504 15.68 -2.71 -7.71
N VAL A 505 16.98 -2.89 -7.46
CA VAL A 505 18.19 -2.17 -7.85
C VAL A 505 18.70 -2.43 -9.28
N GLU A 506 18.19 -3.43 -10.02
CA GLU A 506 18.76 -3.79 -11.33
C GLU A 506 18.16 -3.06 -12.55
N TYR A 507 16.96 -2.48 -12.46
CA TYR A 507 16.29 -1.88 -13.61
C TYR A 507 16.62 -0.39 -13.78
N GLU A 508 16.81 0.06 -15.03
CA GLU A 508 16.99 1.48 -15.36
C GLU A 508 15.73 2.31 -15.04
N SER A 509 14.54 1.71 -15.13
CA SER A 509 13.26 2.34 -14.80
C SER A 509 12.85 2.13 -13.33
N PRO A 510 12.13 3.09 -12.71
CA PRO A 510 11.52 2.90 -11.40
C PRO A 510 10.63 1.66 -11.38
N ALA A 511 10.97 0.68 -10.53
CA ALA A 511 10.28 -0.61 -10.47
C ALA A 511 9.53 -0.78 -9.13
N GLY A 512 8.48 -1.59 -9.17
CA GLY A 512 7.64 -1.90 -8.02
C GLY A 512 6.62 -0.82 -7.65
N VAL A 513 5.63 -1.16 -6.83
CA VAL A 513 4.51 -0.27 -6.49
C VAL A 513 4.97 0.99 -5.79
N ALA A 514 5.95 0.89 -4.88
CA ALA A 514 6.45 2.04 -4.13
C ALA A 514 7.13 3.10 -5.01
N SER A 515 7.52 2.77 -6.24
CA SER A 515 8.03 3.74 -7.20
C SER A 515 7.06 4.91 -7.42
N LEU A 516 5.73 4.67 -7.31
CA LEU A 516 4.69 5.68 -7.47
C LEU A 516 4.86 6.89 -6.53
N TRP A 517 5.48 6.69 -5.35
CA TRP A 517 5.75 7.76 -4.38
C TRP A 517 7.22 7.95 -4.01
N ASN A 518 8.09 6.98 -4.29
CA ASN A 518 9.53 7.08 -4.03
C ASN A 518 10.33 7.70 -5.18
N SER A 519 9.79 7.71 -6.41
CA SER A 519 10.44 8.34 -7.58
C SER A 519 9.79 9.67 -7.96
N ASP A 520 10.51 10.51 -8.71
CA ASP A 520 9.94 11.75 -9.23
C ASP A 520 8.92 11.44 -10.33
N PHE A 521 7.83 12.20 -10.36
CA PHE A 521 6.80 12.02 -11.40
C PHE A 521 7.35 12.27 -12.81
N THR A 522 8.24 13.25 -12.96
CA THR A 522 8.89 13.59 -14.22
C THR A 522 9.78 12.46 -14.71
N GLU A 523 10.51 11.81 -13.81
CA GLU A 523 11.36 10.66 -14.15
C GLU A 523 10.51 9.50 -14.69
N ARG A 524 9.34 9.22 -14.07
CA ARG A 524 8.41 8.20 -14.58
C ARG A 524 7.77 8.61 -15.91
N ALA A 525 7.45 9.89 -16.09
CA ALA A 525 6.92 10.41 -17.35
C ALA A 525 7.96 10.32 -18.48
N GLU A 526 9.23 10.65 -18.22
CA GLU A 526 10.36 10.49 -19.14
C GLU A 526 10.60 9.01 -19.49
N ALA A 527 10.38 8.10 -18.53
CA ALA A 527 10.41 6.65 -18.74
C ALA A 527 9.18 6.11 -19.52
N LEU A 528 8.24 6.99 -19.88
CA LEU A 528 7.02 6.67 -20.64
C LEU A 528 6.00 5.81 -19.88
N ASP A 529 6.14 5.70 -18.55
CA ASP A 529 5.32 4.84 -17.68
C ASP A 529 4.07 5.56 -17.13
N VAL A 530 3.80 6.79 -17.60
CA VAL A 530 2.70 7.64 -17.11
C VAL A 530 1.96 8.31 -18.27
N LEU A 531 0.63 8.29 -18.22
CA LEU A 531 -0.24 9.15 -19.02
C LEU A 531 -0.81 10.24 -18.11
N TYR A 532 -0.66 11.52 -18.48
CA TYR A 532 -1.10 12.63 -17.62
C TYR A 532 -1.63 13.84 -18.40
N GLY A 533 -2.26 14.79 -17.70
CA GLY A 533 -2.94 15.91 -18.36
C GLY A 533 -4.14 15.45 -19.19
N LEU A 534 -4.76 14.34 -18.78
CA LEU A 534 -5.87 13.72 -19.48
C LEU A 534 -7.19 14.40 -19.09
N SER A 535 -8.04 14.69 -20.06
CA SER A 535 -9.40 15.21 -19.79
C SER A 535 -10.44 14.17 -20.20
N ILE A 536 -11.51 14.04 -19.42
CA ILE A 536 -12.62 13.15 -19.76
C ILE A 536 -13.33 13.66 -21.02
N GLU A 537 -13.42 12.82 -22.04
CA GLU A 537 -14.17 13.09 -23.27
C GLU A 537 -15.58 12.49 -23.20
N SER A 538 -15.70 11.26 -22.75
CA SER A 538 -16.99 10.59 -22.56
C SER A 538 -16.93 9.51 -21.50
N ILE A 539 -18.07 9.25 -20.85
CA ILE A 539 -18.26 8.13 -19.94
C ILE A 539 -19.41 7.28 -20.45
N ASP A 540 -19.16 5.99 -20.68
CA ASP A 540 -20.16 4.98 -21.01
C ASP A 540 -20.34 4.02 -19.83
N ASP A 541 -21.51 4.05 -19.22
CA ASP A 541 -21.93 3.13 -18.15
C ASP A 541 -23.24 2.41 -18.52
N SER A 542 -23.53 2.28 -19.82
CA SER A 542 -24.69 1.54 -20.33
C SER A 542 -24.53 0.01 -20.17
N GLY A 543 -23.29 -0.48 -20.15
CA GLY A 543 -22.91 -1.90 -20.05
C GLY A 543 -23.06 -2.50 -18.65
N ASN A 544 -22.21 -3.47 -18.28
CA ASN A 544 -22.11 -3.92 -16.88
C ASN A 544 -20.98 -3.20 -16.14
N ASP A 545 -19.95 -2.87 -16.90
CA ASP A 545 -18.78 -2.06 -16.58
C ASP A 545 -19.02 -0.58 -16.86
N MET A 546 -18.08 0.25 -16.43
CA MET A 546 -17.98 1.66 -16.83
C MET A 546 -16.72 1.84 -17.65
N LYS A 547 -16.84 2.53 -18.79
CA LYS A 547 -15.73 2.92 -19.64
C LYS A 547 -15.60 4.42 -19.66
N ILE A 548 -14.39 4.93 -19.51
CA ILE A 548 -14.10 6.35 -19.65
C ILE A 548 -13.08 6.52 -20.77
N VAL A 549 -13.43 7.37 -21.73
CA VAL A 549 -12.52 7.83 -22.78
C VAL A 549 -11.90 9.13 -22.30
N PHE A 550 -10.58 9.13 -22.20
CA PHE A 550 -9.80 10.29 -21.85
C PHE A 550 -9.08 10.82 -23.09
N ARG A 551 -9.22 12.11 -23.36
CA ARG A 551 -8.45 12.81 -24.38
C ARG A 551 -7.05 13.09 -23.87
N ARG A 552 -6.06 12.85 -24.71
CA ARG A 552 -4.65 13.15 -24.47
C ARG A 552 -4.34 14.57 -24.92
N ASN A 553 -4.23 15.49 -23.97
CA ASN A 553 -4.05 16.92 -24.26
C ASN A 553 -2.57 17.35 -24.34
N HIS A 554 -1.64 16.45 -24.03
CA HIS A 554 -0.21 16.76 -23.92
C HIS A 554 0.57 16.04 -25.02
N ALA A 555 1.25 16.79 -25.89
CA ALA A 555 2.05 16.23 -26.99
C ALA A 555 3.20 15.33 -26.50
N GLY A 556 3.68 15.56 -25.27
CA GLY A 556 4.68 14.70 -24.62
C GLY A 556 4.19 13.28 -24.31
N ASN A 557 2.89 13.00 -24.41
CA ASN A 557 2.35 11.66 -24.21
C ASN A 557 2.26 10.85 -25.50
N ASP A 558 2.70 11.36 -26.66
CA ASP A 558 2.49 10.67 -27.95
C ASP A 558 3.01 9.23 -27.98
N VAL A 559 4.08 8.94 -27.24
CA VAL A 559 4.63 7.61 -27.04
C VAL A 559 4.51 7.26 -25.57
N VAL A 560 4.00 6.07 -25.27
CA VAL A 560 3.92 5.54 -23.89
C VAL A 560 4.18 4.04 -23.83
N ASN A 561 4.62 3.56 -22.66
CA ASN A 561 4.86 2.16 -22.37
C ASN A 561 3.59 1.44 -21.87
N PHE A 562 2.44 1.68 -22.51
CA PHE A 562 1.17 1.05 -22.16
C PHE A 562 0.65 0.13 -23.27
N ARG A 563 -0.01 -0.96 -22.88
CA ARG A 563 -0.65 -1.92 -23.80
C ARG A 563 -2.10 -2.16 -23.43
N GLU A 564 -2.91 -2.46 -24.44
CA GLU A 564 -4.29 -2.88 -24.23
C GLU A 564 -4.34 -4.16 -23.37
N GLY A 565 -5.25 -4.17 -22.40
CA GLY A 565 -5.40 -5.24 -21.41
C GLY A 565 -4.57 -5.07 -20.15
N GLU A 566 -3.60 -4.14 -20.11
CA GLU A 566 -2.84 -3.86 -18.89
C GLU A 566 -3.74 -3.23 -17.82
N ILE A 567 -3.46 -3.60 -16.57
CA ILE A 567 -4.10 -3.01 -15.39
C ILE A 567 -3.47 -1.67 -15.06
N CYS A 568 -4.28 -0.74 -14.59
CA CYS A 568 -3.84 0.60 -14.31
C CYS A 568 -4.59 1.21 -13.11
N ILE A 569 -3.93 2.17 -12.49
CA ILE A 569 -4.55 3.10 -11.56
C ILE A 569 -4.87 4.41 -12.27
N VAL A 570 -6.01 5.01 -11.92
CA VAL A 570 -6.48 6.28 -12.47
C VAL A 570 -6.84 7.20 -11.32
N TYR A 571 -6.30 8.42 -11.31
CA TYR A 571 -6.55 9.38 -10.24
C TYR A 571 -6.56 10.83 -10.77
N PRO A 572 -7.30 11.75 -10.10
CA PRO A 572 -7.25 13.17 -10.42
C PRO A 572 -5.85 13.75 -10.23
N ARG A 573 -5.37 14.52 -11.20
CA ARG A 573 -4.07 15.21 -11.10
C ARG A 573 -4.11 16.54 -11.81
N GLN A 574 -4.29 17.61 -11.05
CA GLN A 574 -4.28 18.98 -11.57
C GLN A 574 -2.86 19.53 -11.72
N ASP A 575 -2.03 19.29 -10.71
CA ASP A 575 -0.65 19.79 -10.64
C ASP A 575 0.26 18.77 -9.91
N GLU A 576 1.49 19.16 -9.60
CA GLU A 576 2.50 18.29 -8.98
C GLU A 576 2.20 17.93 -7.51
N GLN A 577 1.31 18.67 -6.85
CA GLN A 577 0.90 18.34 -5.48
C GLN A 577 -0.06 17.16 -5.45
N ASP A 578 -0.67 16.79 -6.58
CA ASP A 578 -1.59 15.68 -6.69
C ASP A 578 -0.87 14.36 -6.96
N THR A 579 -1.00 13.42 -6.02
CA THR A 579 -0.29 12.14 -6.03
C THR A 579 -1.24 11.00 -5.69
N VAL A 580 -0.78 9.77 -5.93
CA VAL A 580 -1.49 8.56 -5.50
C VAL A 580 -1.67 8.46 -3.97
N LEU A 581 -0.90 9.22 -3.18
CA LEU A 581 -0.96 9.18 -1.72
C LEU A 581 -1.95 10.19 -1.11
N ASN A 582 -2.44 11.16 -1.89
CA ASN A 582 -3.39 12.17 -1.42
C ASN A 582 -4.65 12.30 -2.30
N ARG A 583 -4.82 11.38 -3.26
CA ARG A 583 -6.01 11.29 -4.10
C ARG A 583 -6.66 9.92 -4.00
N GLN A 584 -7.97 9.89 -4.24
CA GLN A 584 -8.71 8.65 -4.39
C GLN A 584 -8.31 7.97 -5.71
N ILE A 585 -8.03 6.67 -5.66
CA ILE A 585 -7.62 5.88 -6.81
C ILE A 585 -8.79 5.04 -7.33
N LEU A 586 -8.94 5.02 -8.65
CA LEU A 586 -9.80 4.08 -9.36
C LEU A 586 -8.92 3.03 -10.06
N LYS A 587 -9.26 1.74 -9.92
CA LYS A 587 -8.56 0.65 -10.60
C LYS A 587 -9.32 0.23 -11.85
N GLY A 588 -8.60 0.05 -12.95
CA GLY A 588 -9.17 -0.33 -14.23
C GLY A 588 -8.20 -1.15 -15.08
N ALA A 589 -8.59 -1.39 -16.32
CA ALA A 589 -7.72 -1.92 -17.35
C ALA A 589 -7.86 -1.11 -18.63
N LEU A 590 -6.76 -0.92 -19.35
CA LEU A 590 -6.76 -0.25 -20.63
C LEU A 590 -7.54 -1.06 -21.66
N ALA A 591 -8.62 -0.47 -22.18
CA ALA A 591 -9.47 -1.10 -23.18
C ALA A 591 -9.03 -0.75 -24.60
N ALA A 592 -8.56 0.48 -24.82
CA ALA A 592 -8.00 0.95 -26.08
C ALA A 592 -7.03 2.10 -25.83
N ILE A 593 -6.00 2.25 -26.67
CA ILE A 593 -5.07 3.38 -26.60
C ILE A 593 -4.71 3.86 -28.01
N SER A 594 -4.71 5.17 -28.20
CA SER A 594 -4.29 5.81 -29.45
C SER A 594 -3.46 7.07 -29.15
N ARG A 595 -3.05 7.77 -30.22
CA ARG A 595 -2.37 9.06 -30.05
C ARG A 595 -3.27 10.11 -29.40
N GLU A 596 -4.57 10.08 -29.70
CA GLU A 596 -5.51 11.15 -29.32
C GLU A 596 -6.27 10.84 -28.03
N PHE A 597 -6.46 9.55 -27.71
CA PHE A 597 -7.25 9.14 -26.56
C PHE A 597 -6.73 7.86 -25.91
N VAL A 598 -7.17 7.64 -24.67
CA VAL A 598 -7.04 6.37 -23.96
C VAL A 598 -8.39 6.01 -23.34
N GLU A 599 -8.84 4.78 -23.56
CA GLU A 599 -10.06 4.22 -22.98
C GLU A 599 -9.71 3.30 -21.82
N VAL A 600 -10.27 3.56 -20.64
CA VAL A 600 -10.13 2.72 -19.45
C VAL A 600 -11.46 2.07 -19.12
N ARG A 601 -11.44 0.75 -18.94
CA ARG A 601 -12.56 -0.04 -18.42
C ARG A 601 -12.40 -0.24 -16.91
N PHE A 602 -13.37 0.25 -16.15
CA PHE A 602 -13.48 0.07 -14.71
C PHE A 602 -14.43 -1.08 -14.38
N ARG A 603 -14.17 -1.76 -13.26
CA ARG A 603 -14.99 -2.91 -12.83
C ARG A 603 -16.40 -2.51 -12.42
N ASN A 604 -16.56 -1.35 -11.78
CA ASN A 604 -17.85 -0.89 -11.26
C ASN A 604 -18.24 0.45 -11.84
N LYS A 605 -19.55 0.60 -11.98
CA LYS A 605 -20.17 1.86 -12.36
C LYS A 605 -20.17 2.83 -11.20
N GLN A 606 -20.15 4.12 -11.52
CA GLN A 606 -20.12 5.18 -10.53
C GLN A 606 -21.31 6.11 -10.72
N ARG A 607 -22.17 6.20 -9.69
CA ARG A 607 -23.29 7.15 -9.69
C ARG A 607 -22.83 8.59 -9.44
N ASN A 608 -21.74 8.77 -8.70
CA ASN A 608 -21.18 10.07 -8.38
C ASN A 608 -20.51 10.71 -9.60
N ARG A 609 -21.31 11.41 -10.43
CA ARG A 609 -20.80 12.20 -11.57
C ARG A 609 -20.04 13.44 -11.14
N THR A 610 -20.32 13.96 -9.95
CA THR A 610 -19.64 15.13 -9.39
C THR A 610 -18.15 14.89 -9.24
N PHE A 611 -17.74 13.71 -8.76
CA PHE A 611 -16.32 13.33 -8.66
C PHE A 611 -15.59 13.43 -10.00
N PHE A 612 -16.23 13.04 -11.10
CA PHE A 612 -15.61 13.15 -12.43
C PHE A 612 -15.62 14.58 -12.97
N ASN A 613 -16.71 15.30 -12.75
CA ASN A 613 -16.89 16.65 -13.30
C ASN A 613 -16.06 17.73 -12.58
N GLU A 614 -15.80 17.56 -11.28
CA GLU A 614 -15.00 18.52 -10.49
C GLU A 614 -13.49 18.38 -10.72
N ASN A 615 -13.04 17.27 -11.30
CA ASN A 615 -11.64 17.00 -11.58
C ASN A 615 -11.37 17.12 -13.10
N PRO A 616 -10.74 18.20 -13.57
CA PRO A 616 -10.61 18.46 -15.00
C PRO A 616 -9.46 17.67 -15.64
N LEU A 617 -8.44 17.32 -14.86
CA LEU A 617 -7.24 16.62 -15.31
C LEU A 617 -6.99 15.32 -14.52
N TRP A 618 -6.51 14.31 -15.23
CA TRP A 618 -6.32 12.96 -14.74
C TRP A 618 -4.95 12.41 -15.12
N ALA A 619 -4.48 11.46 -14.32
CA ALA A 619 -3.31 10.64 -14.60
C ALA A 619 -3.66 9.15 -14.58
N ILE A 620 -2.94 8.37 -15.38
CA ILE A 620 -2.98 6.91 -15.43
C ILE A 620 -1.54 6.41 -15.29
N GLU A 621 -1.34 5.50 -14.34
CA GLU A 621 -0.07 4.82 -14.08
C GLU A 621 -0.31 3.30 -14.04
N HIS A 622 0.75 2.51 -14.21
CA HIS A 622 0.67 1.05 -14.09
C HIS A 622 0.25 0.63 -12.67
N ASP A 623 -0.54 -0.43 -12.57
CA ASP A 623 -0.86 -1.11 -11.30
C ASP A 623 -0.16 -2.46 -11.23
N ALA A 624 0.03 -2.99 -10.02
CA ALA A 624 0.55 -4.34 -9.81
C ALA A 624 -0.41 -5.14 -8.92
N LEU A 625 -0.54 -6.44 -9.20
CA LEU A 625 -1.40 -7.34 -8.42
C LEU A 625 -0.57 -8.35 -7.64
N ASP A 626 -0.81 -8.42 -6.33
CA ASP A 626 -0.23 -9.46 -5.48
C ASP A 626 -0.80 -10.86 -5.77
N THR A 627 -1.94 -10.93 -6.47
CA THR A 627 -2.67 -12.18 -6.74
C THR A 627 -1.82 -13.22 -7.46
N SER A 628 -0.90 -12.79 -8.33
CA SER A 628 0.02 -13.68 -9.04
C SER A 628 0.91 -14.46 -8.07
N TYR A 629 1.51 -13.80 -7.07
CA TYR A 629 2.38 -14.48 -6.09
C TYR A 629 1.58 -15.29 -5.07
N ASN A 630 0.39 -14.81 -4.68
CA ASN A 630 -0.51 -15.57 -3.82
C ASN A 630 -0.91 -16.92 -4.45
N SER A 631 -1.06 -16.98 -5.78
CA SER A 631 -1.31 -18.24 -6.47
C SER A 631 -0.11 -19.20 -6.39
N MET A 632 1.12 -18.69 -6.48
CA MET A 632 2.34 -19.51 -6.39
C MET A 632 2.49 -20.18 -5.02
N TYR A 633 2.23 -19.47 -3.93
CA TYR A 633 2.27 -20.06 -2.59
C TYR A 633 1.26 -21.21 -2.42
N LYS A 634 0.04 -21.01 -2.91
CA LYS A 634 -1.02 -22.03 -2.87
C LYS A 634 -0.64 -23.25 -3.70
N SER A 635 -0.17 -23.05 -4.92
CA SER A 635 0.30 -24.15 -5.77
C SER A 635 1.48 -24.92 -5.16
N LEU A 636 2.37 -24.25 -4.43
CA LEU A 636 3.46 -24.91 -3.72
C LEU A 636 2.97 -25.82 -2.60
N PHE A 637 1.93 -25.39 -1.86
CA PHE A 637 1.35 -26.20 -0.79
C PHE A 637 0.45 -27.32 -1.33
N ASP A 638 -0.39 -27.03 -2.33
CA ASP A 638 -1.25 -28.01 -3.01
C ASP A 638 -0.45 -29.13 -3.72
N PHE A 639 0.83 -28.89 -4.02
CA PHE A 639 1.73 -29.88 -4.61
C PHE A 639 2.22 -30.94 -3.60
N LEU A 640 2.27 -30.60 -2.31
CA LEU A 640 2.65 -31.50 -1.21
C LEU A 640 1.47 -32.38 -0.81
#